data_AF-A0A7Z8Y6B4-F1
#
_entry.id   AF-A0A7Z8Y6B4-F1
#
_cell.length_a   1.000
_cell.length_b   1.000
_cell.length_c   1.000
_cell.angle_alpha   90.00
_cell.angle_beta   90.00
_cell.angle_gamma   90.00
#
_symmetry.space_group_name_H-M   'P 1'
#
loop_
_entity.id
_entity.type
_entity.pdbx_description
1 polymer ?
#
loop_
_entity_poly.entity_id
_entity_poly.type
_entity_poly.pdbx_seq_one_letter_code
_entity_poly.pdbx_strand_id
1 'polypeptide(L)'
;MTAAAEVDGGTTQRNDLLRQARDLLVARRAPEALAVLDGLQALYPRFSRGLQERGHCHVVMGDATAALEALREAVRLNPSLPASWDMLEQLHRMRGETGPADGAAQRLAMLRRLPPEIVAADSLLADGDLAEAETVVRDVLDRQGASAGALRLLARIRQACGDAEEAETLLEGVLASAPDYEAARFDYAMMLLQRQKPQAARREAERLLQREPERREYLKLFAAACVALGDYEPVIEIYRRLLDGASVVGAETAELRLWRANALKVTGRLEEAVADYRAALEARPDYGVAWFSLANLKLHSFSDADVERLQAAAARTDVQDMDRVYLAFALGKALEDRADYEASWRWYAQGNGIRRSLGGCRPEAAEACAVRTARAFTSEVFSDRADCGASDADPIFVLGLPRSGSTLIEQILASHSQVEGTQELTEIGRYAGELFGRDPDCGLPVRPEAVLQMSAAEARALGERFLAETRTYRREGRPFFIDKMPNNFWHIGLIHLILPKAKIIDVRREPMACCFSNLKQLFGTTNQEFTYDIDPIARYYRSYLDLMRHWDEVLPGRVLRVQYEDLVEDLEGGVRRMLEHCGLAFEPACLDFHQTRRSVRTPSSEQVRRPISRDGLAQWRNYEPWLAPLQAALGDALIRYRD
;
A
#
# COMPACT_ATOMS: atom_id res chain seq x y z
N MET A 1 22.36 8.64 -13.64
CA MET A 1 23.15 9.90 -13.69
C MET A 1 22.31 11.14 -14.01
N THR A 2 21.06 11.00 -14.49
CA THR A 2 20.18 12.14 -14.86
C THR A 2 19.31 12.65 -13.70
N ALA A 3 18.80 11.78 -12.82
CA ALA A 3 17.95 12.19 -11.69
C ALA A 3 18.68 13.04 -10.63
N ALA A 4 19.97 12.79 -10.38
CA ALA A 4 20.75 13.56 -9.40
C ALA A 4 21.01 15.01 -9.87
N ALA A 5 21.11 15.25 -11.19
CA ALA A 5 21.36 16.57 -11.74
C ALA A 5 20.09 17.45 -11.78
N GLU A 6 18.90 16.85 -11.97
CA GLU A 6 17.62 17.56 -11.90
C GLU A 6 17.23 17.91 -10.46
N VAL A 7 17.52 17.03 -9.49
CA VAL A 7 17.32 17.29 -8.05
C VAL A 7 18.23 18.42 -7.55
N ASP A 8 19.47 18.48 -8.03
CA ASP A 8 20.45 19.51 -7.67
C ASP A 8 20.09 20.90 -8.26
N GLY A 9 19.60 20.93 -9.51
CA GLY A 9 19.10 22.15 -10.16
C GLY A 9 17.86 22.73 -9.48
N GLY A 10 16.90 21.89 -9.11
CA GLY A 10 15.69 22.30 -8.41
C GLY A 10 15.95 22.82 -6.99
N THR A 11 16.88 22.18 -6.26
CA THR A 11 17.28 22.61 -4.90
C THR A 11 17.98 23.96 -4.93
N THR A 12 18.86 24.17 -5.91
CA THR A 12 19.56 25.45 -6.12
C THR A 12 18.58 26.58 -6.40
N GLN A 13 17.65 26.39 -7.35
CA GLN A 13 16.62 27.39 -7.67
C GLN A 13 15.75 27.74 -6.46
N ARG A 14 15.28 26.73 -5.71
CA ARG A 14 14.48 26.90 -4.49
C ARG A 14 15.21 27.76 -3.45
N ASN A 15 16.49 27.47 -3.22
CA ASN A 15 17.31 28.16 -2.22
C ASN A 15 17.65 29.60 -2.64
N ASP A 16 17.84 29.86 -3.94
CA ASP A 16 18.07 31.22 -4.45
C ASP A 16 16.82 32.10 -4.34
N LEU A 17 15.63 31.56 -4.65
CA LEU A 17 14.35 32.26 -4.45
C LEU A 17 14.12 32.60 -2.97
N LEU A 18 14.42 31.66 -2.05
CA LEU A 18 14.32 31.92 -0.62
C LEU A 18 15.30 33.03 -0.18
N ARG A 19 16.53 33.03 -0.70
CA ARG A 19 17.52 34.08 -0.42
C ARG A 19 17.04 35.44 -0.93
N GLN A 20 16.54 35.51 -2.15
CA GLN A 20 15.97 36.72 -2.74
C GLN A 20 14.84 37.30 -1.88
N ALA A 21 13.91 36.46 -1.42
CA ALA A 21 12.82 36.90 -0.55
C ALA A 21 13.34 37.48 0.78
N ARG A 22 14.35 36.84 1.39
CA ARG A 22 14.99 37.34 2.62
C ARG A 22 15.69 38.68 2.40
N ASP A 23 16.42 38.84 1.31
CA ASP A 23 17.11 40.10 0.97
C ASP A 23 16.10 41.25 0.77
N LEU A 24 14.97 40.97 0.11
CA LEU A 24 13.87 41.92 -0.03
C LEU A 24 13.24 42.29 1.32
N LEU A 25 13.06 41.33 2.22
CA LEU A 25 12.54 41.58 3.56
C LEU A 25 13.51 42.44 4.39
N VAL A 26 14.82 42.17 4.33
CA VAL A 26 15.86 42.99 4.97
C VAL A 26 15.85 44.41 4.40
N ALA A 27 15.63 44.57 3.09
CA ALA A 27 15.45 45.85 2.43
C ALA A 27 14.08 46.53 2.71
N ARG A 28 13.27 45.99 3.63
CA ARG A 28 11.92 46.45 4.00
C ARG A 28 10.91 46.46 2.85
N ARG A 29 11.08 45.59 1.86
CA ARG A 29 10.20 45.42 0.69
C ARG A 29 9.32 44.17 0.85
N ALA A 30 8.57 44.11 1.95
CA ALA A 30 7.77 42.93 2.31
C ALA A 30 6.74 42.50 1.24
N PRO A 31 6.02 43.41 0.54
CA PRO A 31 5.10 43.00 -0.54
C PRO A 31 5.81 42.32 -1.72
N GLU A 32 7.04 42.73 -2.02
CA GLU A 32 7.83 42.14 -3.10
C GLU A 32 8.43 40.80 -2.68
N ALA A 33 8.82 40.67 -1.41
CA ALA A 33 9.20 39.38 -0.84
C ALA A 33 8.05 38.38 -0.91
N LEU A 34 6.81 38.78 -0.60
CA LEU A 34 5.63 37.94 -0.73
C LEU A 34 5.42 37.45 -2.17
N ALA A 35 5.56 38.33 -3.17
CA ALA A 35 5.42 37.94 -4.57
C ALA A 35 6.44 36.85 -4.99
N VAL A 36 7.68 36.94 -4.50
CA VAL A 36 8.69 35.89 -4.71
C VAL A 36 8.29 34.60 -3.99
N LEU A 37 7.79 34.69 -2.76
CA LEU A 37 7.37 33.54 -1.97
C LEU A 37 6.12 32.84 -2.56
N ASP A 38 5.25 33.56 -3.25
CA ASP A 38 4.10 32.98 -3.95
C ASP A 38 4.56 32.13 -5.14
N GLY A 39 5.53 32.63 -5.91
CA GLY A 39 6.21 31.82 -6.94
C GLY A 39 6.93 30.61 -6.35
N LEU A 40 7.62 30.78 -5.23
CA LEU A 40 8.31 29.70 -4.53
C LEU A 40 7.32 28.62 -4.05
N GLN A 41 6.18 29.01 -3.47
CA GLN A 41 5.18 28.04 -3.00
C GLN A 41 4.46 27.35 -4.16
N ALA A 42 4.23 28.03 -5.28
CA ALA A 42 3.65 27.39 -6.46
C ALA A 42 4.55 26.26 -7.01
N LEU A 43 5.88 26.46 -6.98
CA LEU A 43 6.87 25.46 -7.42
C LEU A 43 7.15 24.40 -6.34
N TYR A 44 7.18 24.80 -5.07
CA TYR A 44 7.53 23.95 -3.94
C TYR A 44 6.47 24.09 -2.81
N PRO A 45 5.27 23.51 -2.97
CA PRO A 45 4.14 23.76 -2.08
C PRO A 45 4.35 23.36 -0.62
N ARG A 46 5.30 22.44 -0.38
CA ARG A 46 5.60 21.87 0.93
C ARG A 46 6.88 22.42 1.56
N PHE A 47 7.53 23.42 0.95
CA PHE A 47 8.77 23.97 1.47
C PHE A 47 8.51 24.86 2.70
N SER A 48 8.82 24.32 3.88
CA SER A 48 8.41 24.91 5.16
C SER A 48 9.10 26.25 5.43
N ARG A 49 10.37 26.40 5.03
CA ARG A 49 11.11 27.67 5.18
C ARG A 49 10.52 28.79 4.34
N GLY A 50 9.96 28.51 3.17
CA GLY A 50 9.22 29.51 2.39
C GLY A 50 8.00 30.06 3.15
N LEU A 51 7.25 29.17 3.80
CA LEU A 51 6.10 29.55 4.64
C LEU A 51 6.53 30.32 5.90
N GLN A 52 7.66 29.95 6.51
CA GLN A 52 8.24 30.72 7.62
C GLN A 52 8.55 32.15 7.19
N GLU A 53 9.24 32.36 6.06
CA GLU A 53 9.55 33.71 5.59
C GLU A 53 8.29 34.49 5.19
N ARG A 54 7.24 33.82 4.70
CA ARG A 54 5.93 34.45 4.47
C ARG A 54 5.34 34.94 5.78
N GLY A 55 5.39 34.12 6.83
CA GLY A 55 5.03 34.51 8.20
C GLY A 55 5.79 35.75 8.66
N HIS A 56 7.10 35.80 8.45
CA HIS A 56 7.93 36.97 8.78
C HIS A 56 7.48 38.23 8.03
N CYS A 57 7.15 38.13 6.73
CA CYS A 57 6.65 39.25 5.94
C CYS A 57 5.34 39.80 6.53
N HIS A 58 4.40 38.94 6.90
CA HIS A 58 3.14 39.36 7.52
C HIS A 58 3.32 39.97 8.91
N VAL A 59 4.26 39.46 9.72
CA VAL A 59 4.63 40.10 11.00
C VAL A 59 5.14 41.52 10.76
N VAL A 60 6.04 41.73 9.80
CA VAL A 60 6.58 43.07 9.47
C VAL A 60 5.49 44.02 8.97
N MET A 61 4.48 43.52 8.25
CA MET A 61 3.35 44.31 7.77
C MET A 61 2.25 44.53 8.82
N GLY A 62 2.34 43.88 9.99
CA GLY A 62 1.33 43.98 11.05
C GLY A 62 0.07 43.13 10.81
N ASP A 63 0.10 42.19 9.85
CA ASP A 63 -1.00 41.27 9.58
C ASP A 63 -0.85 39.99 10.43
N ALA A 64 -1.31 40.08 11.68
CA ALA A 64 -1.19 38.98 12.64
C ALA A 64 -1.97 37.72 12.23
N THR A 65 -3.07 37.85 11.48
CA THR A 65 -3.88 36.71 11.05
C THR A 65 -3.15 35.90 9.98
N ALA A 66 -2.70 36.55 8.91
CA ALA A 66 -1.95 35.88 7.84
C ALA A 66 -0.60 35.34 8.34
N ALA A 67 0.05 36.06 9.28
CA ALA A 67 1.26 35.57 9.94
C ALA A 67 1.02 34.25 10.68
N LEU A 68 -0.04 34.17 11.49
CA LEU A 68 -0.38 32.96 12.23
C LEU A 68 -0.72 31.79 11.31
N GLU A 69 -1.45 32.03 10.22
CA GLU A 69 -1.76 30.99 9.23
C GLU A 69 -0.50 30.43 8.58
N ALA A 70 0.37 31.30 8.06
CA ALA A 70 1.61 30.89 7.40
C ALA A 70 2.57 30.16 8.36
N LEU A 71 2.72 30.67 9.60
CA LEU A 71 3.61 30.07 10.60
C LEU A 71 3.08 28.74 11.13
N ARG A 72 1.77 28.61 11.33
CA ARG A 72 1.13 27.33 11.72
C ARG A 72 1.34 26.28 10.64
N GLU A 73 1.19 26.67 9.38
CA GLU A 73 1.43 25.77 8.26
C GLU A 73 2.92 25.40 8.14
N ALA A 74 3.83 26.36 8.36
CA ALA A 74 5.26 26.11 8.38
C ALA A 74 5.65 25.07 9.45
N VAL A 75 5.20 25.23 10.70
CA VAL A 75 5.53 24.28 11.78
C VAL A 75 4.77 22.96 11.69
N ARG A 76 3.62 22.93 10.99
CA ARG A 76 2.91 21.69 10.67
C ARG A 76 3.71 20.85 9.68
N LEU A 77 4.35 21.48 8.70
CA LEU A 77 5.23 20.79 7.74
C LEU A 77 6.60 20.47 8.34
N ASN A 78 7.17 21.40 9.11
CA ASN A 78 8.49 21.27 9.72
C ASN A 78 8.45 21.70 11.20
N PRO A 79 8.24 20.74 12.12
CA PRO A 79 8.18 21.02 13.55
C PRO A 79 9.52 21.46 14.18
N SER A 80 10.60 21.55 13.40
CA SER A 80 11.96 21.86 13.81
C SER A 80 12.41 23.23 13.33
N LEU A 81 11.48 24.19 13.37
CA LEU A 81 11.68 25.62 13.06
C LEU A 81 11.59 26.48 14.33
N PRO A 82 12.68 26.68 15.11
CA PRO A 82 12.66 27.46 16.34
C PRO A 82 12.13 28.89 16.16
N ALA A 83 12.50 29.57 15.06
CA ALA A 83 12.05 30.92 14.78
C ALA A 83 10.52 30.99 14.60
N SER A 84 9.93 30.01 13.90
CA SER A 84 8.48 29.94 13.73
C SER A 84 7.75 29.73 15.06
N TRP A 85 8.27 28.85 15.92
CA TRP A 85 7.67 28.62 17.24
C TRP A 85 7.77 29.84 18.16
N ASP A 86 8.89 30.57 18.12
CA ASP A 86 9.08 31.82 18.86
C ASP A 86 8.07 32.90 18.42
N MET A 87 7.86 33.06 17.11
CA MET A 87 6.88 34.01 16.59
C MET A 87 5.44 33.59 16.89
N LEU A 88 5.11 32.30 16.78
CA LEU A 88 3.79 31.77 17.16
C LEU A 88 3.49 32.05 18.63
N GLU A 89 4.45 31.80 19.53
CA GLU A 89 4.31 32.13 20.94
C GLU A 89 3.98 33.62 21.12
N GLN A 90 4.80 34.51 20.56
CA GLN A 90 4.65 35.95 20.72
C GLN A 90 3.31 36.45 20.18
N LEU A 91 2.91 36.02 18.98
CA LEU A 91 1.64 36.39 18.36
C LEU A 91 0.43 35.90 19.18
N HIS A 92 0.49 34.68 19.70
CA HIS A 92 -0.57 34.16 20.58
C HIS A 92 -0.65 34.94 21.89
N ARG A 93 0.49 35.28 22.52
CA ARG A 93 0.51 36.14 23.73
C ARG A 93 -0.08 37.52 23.46
N MET A 94 0.27 38.15 22.34
CA MET A 94 -0.28 39.46 21.95
C MET A 94 -1.80 39.44 21.75
N ARG A 95 -2.36 38.31 21.30
CA ARG A 95 -3.80 38.10 21.13
C ARG A 95 -4.53 37.63 22.40
N GLY A 96 -3.81 37.41 23.50
CA GLY A 96 -4.37 36.86 24.75
C GLY A 96 -4.68 35.36 24.70
N GLU A 97 -4.16 34.63 23.71
CA GLU A 97 -4.39 33.20 23.50
C GLU A 97 -3.36 32.38 24.30
N THR A 98 -3.59 32.23 25.61
CA THR A 98 -2.62 31.63 26.55
C THR A 98 -2.29 30.16 26.25
N GLY A 99 -3.29 29.31 25.98
CA GLY A 99 -3.07 27.89 25.69
C GLY A 99 -2.14 27.64 24.49
N PRO A 100 -2.46 28.18 23.29
CA PRO A 100 -1.59 28.08 22.13
C PRO A 100 -0.19 28.69 22.34
N ALA A 101 -0.10 29.82 23.05
CA ALA A 101 1.19 30.43 23.38
C ALA A 101 2.08 29.51 24.21
N ASP A 102 1.52 28.89 25.26
CA ASP A 102 2.28 28.02 26.14
C ASP A 102 2.69 26.72 25.43
N GLY A 103 1.84 26.21 24.53
CA GLY A 103 2.21 25.09 23.65
C GLY A 103 3.39 25.41 22.73
N ALA A 104 3.39 26.60 22.10
CA ALA A 104 4.50 27.05 21.27
C ALA A 104 5.80 27.24 22.08
N ALA A 105 5.70 27.83 23.27
CA ALA A 105 6.83 28.04 24.18
C ALA A 105 7.45 26.70 24.63
N GLN A 106 6.62 25.71 24.96
CA GLN A 106 7.08 24.38 25.34
C GLN A 106 7.84 23.69 24.19
N ARG A 107 7.33 23.81 22.96
CA ARG A 107 7.99 23.24 21.78
C ARG A 107 9.32 23.93 21.49
N LEU A 108 9.37 25.25 21.56
CA LEU A 108 10.61 26.02 21.41
C LEU A 108 11.65 25.64 22.47
N ALA A 109 11.23 25.49 23.73
CA ALA A 109 12.12 25.06 24.81
C ALA A 109 12.68 23.65 24.57
N MET A 110 11.88 22.73 24.00
CA MET A 110 12.36 21.39 23.61
C MET A 110 13.44 21.48 22.53
N LEU A 111 13.23 22.29 21.48
CA LEU A 111 14.20 22.45 20.40
C LEU A 111 15.51 23.09 20.90
N ARG A 112 15.44 24.08 21.80
CA ARG A 112 16.61 24.75 22.39
C ARG A 112 17.48 23.84 23.28
N ARG A 113 16.96 22.68 23.71
CA ARG A 113 17.72 21.68 24.49
C ARG A 113 18.54 20.74 23.62
N LEU A 114 18.26 20.68 22.31
CA LEU A 114 18.98 19.84 21.36
C LEU A 114 20.20 20.59 20.80
N PRO A 115 21.23 19.89 20.34
CA PRO A 115 22.32 20.51 19.59
C PRO A 115 21.77 21.27 18.36
N PRO A 116 22.20 22.52 18.10
CA PRO A 116 21.72 23.30 16.97
C PRO A 116 21.84 22.58 15.62
N GLU A 117 22.91 21.80 15.45
CA GLU A 117 23.18 21.00 14.26
C GLU A 117 22.13 19.89 14.07
N ILE A 118 21.66 19.27 15.15
CA ILE A 118 20.61 18.24 15.10
C ILE A 118 19.26 18.88 14.73
N VAL A 119 18.95 20.05 15.28
CA VAL A 119 17.74 20.80 14.89
C VAL A 119 17.80 21.21 13.41
N ALA A 120 18.98 21.64 12.94
CA ALA A 120 19.20 22.01 11.55
C ALA A 120 19.03 20.81 10.62
N ALA A 121 19.61 19.65 10.94
CA ALA A 121 19.47 18.44 10.15
C ALA A 121 18.03 17.90 10.11
N ASP A 122 17.30 17.94 11.23
CA ASP A 122 15.88 17.55 11.23
C ASP A 122 15.01 18.52 10.42
N SER A 123 15.37 19.81 10.41
CA SER A 123 14.75 20.81 9.54
C SER A 123 15.02 20.53 8.05
N LEU A 124 16.27 20.20 7.68
CA LEU A 124 16.66 19.81 6.32
C LEU A 124 15.93 18.54 5.86
N LEU A 125 15.84 17.52 6.73
CA LEU A 125 15.06 16.31 6.47
C LEU A 125 13.60 16.63 6.15
N ALA A 126 12.96 17.50 6.93
CA ALA A 126 11.56 17.88 6.71
C ALA A 126 11.32 18.62 5.37
N ASP A 127 12.33 19.36 4.88
CA ASP A 127 12.29 20.04 3.59
C ASP A 127 12.79 19.17 2.40
N GLY A 128 13.21 17.92 2.67
CA GLY A 128 13.67 16.96 1.66
C GLY A 128 15.14 17.09 1.28
N ASP A 129 15.93 17.87 2.01
CA ASP A 129 17.36 18.11 1.75
C ASP A 129 18.23 16.99 2.34
N LEU A 130 18.00 15.77 1.87
CA LEU A 130 18.49 14.54 2.53
C LEU A 130 20.01 14.44 2.60
N ALA A 131 20.72 14.81 1.53
CA ALA A 131 22.18 14.72 1.47
C ALA A 131 22.86 15.70 2.43
N GLU A 132 22.33 16.92 2.54
CA GLU A 132 22.84 17.92 3.48
C GLU A 132 22.51 17.51 4.92
N ALA A 133 21.28 17.04 5.17
CA ALA A 133 20.88 16.51 6.47
C ALA A 133 21.79 15.35 6.91
N GLU A 134 22.09 14.41 6.01
CA GLU A 134 22.98 13.28 6.30
C GLU A 134 24.39 13.76 6.66
N THR A 135 24.94 14.69 5.88
CA THR A 135 26.27 15.26 6.12
C THR A 135 26.38 15.89 7.51
N VAL A 136 25.39 16.71 7.88
CA VAL A 136 25.35 17.37 9.19
C VAL A 136 25.27 16.34 10.33
N VAL A 137 24.41 15.33 10.21
CA VAL A 137 24.25 14.31 11.27
C VAL A 137 25.48 13.45 11.42
N ARG A 138 26.12 13.04 10.31
CA ARG A 138 27.36 12.25 10.36
C ARG A 138 28.50 13.03 11.00
N ASP A 139 28.66 14.30 10.67
CA ASP A 139 29.67 15.15 11.31
C ASP A 139 29.44 15.32 12.83
N VAL A 140 28.18 15.40 13.27
CA VAL A 140 27.86 15.40 14.72
C VAL A 140 28.23 14.07 15.37
N LEU A 141 27.91 12.94 14.73
CA LEU A 141 28.24 11.60 15.22
C LEU A 141 29.76 11.39 15.30
N ASP A 142 30.53 11.88 14.33
CA ASP A 142 31.99 11.78 14.32
C ASP A 142 32.63 12.61 15.43
N ARG A 143 32.12 13.82 15.70
CA ARG A 143 32.66 14.72 16.73
C ARG A 143 32.25 14.36 18.15
N GLN A 144 31.00 13.94 18.35
CA GLN A 144 30.39 13.76 19.68
C GLN A 144 30.21 12.30 20.06
N GLY A 145 30.44 11.37 19.14
CA GLY A 145 30.19 9.94 19.31
C GLY A 145 28.72 9.56 19.09
N ALA A 146 28.46 8.25 19.14
CA ALA A 146 27.14 7.68 18.92
C ALA A 146 26.14 8.11 20.01
N SER A 147 25.24 9.04 19.67
CA SER A 147 24.09 9.40 20.52
C SER A 147 22.80 8.81 19.96
N ALA A 148 21.93 8.31 20.84
CA ALA A 148 20.67 7.69 20.45
C ALA A 148 19.78 8.63 19.62
N GLY A 149 19.79 9.94 19.93
CA GLY A 149 19.05 10.95 19.18
C GLY A 149 19.57 11.17 17.76
N ALA A 150 20.90 11.29 17.59
CA ALA A 150 21.52 11.49 16.29
C ALA A 150 21.41 10.23 15.40
N LEU A 151 21.59 9.03 15.98
CA LEU A 151 21.41 7.77 15.25
C LEU A 151 19.96 7.56 14.79
N ARG A 152 18.98 7.91 15.63
CA ARG A 152 17.55 7.90 15.25
C ARG A 152 17.28 8.86 14.09
N LEU A 153 17.85 10.07 14.13
CA LEU A 153 17.70 11.03 13.03
C LEU A 153 18.37 10.51 11.75
N LEU A 154 19.57 9.93 11.85
CA LEU A 154 20.23 9.28 10.73
C LEU A 154 19.35 8.18 10.14
N ALA A 155 18.73 7.33 10.97
CA ALA A 155 17.82 6.30 10.49
C ALA A 155 16.62 6.87 9.70
N ARG A 156 16.02 7.98 10.17
CA ARG A 156 14.94 8.68 9.44
C ARG A 156 15.43 9.25 8.11
N ILE A 157 16.66 9.76 8.05
CA ILE A 157 17.29 10.24 6.82
C ILE A 157 17.52 9.07 5.85
N ARG A 158 18.10 7.95 6.32
CA ARG A 158 18.31 6.75 5.51
C ARG A 158 17.00 6.17 4.98
N GLN A 159 15.94 6.16 5.79
CA GLN A 159 14.59 5.81 5.36
C GLN A 159 14.10 6.71 4.21
N ALA A 160 14.26 8.03 4.35
CA ALA A 160 13.86 8.98 3.31
C ALA A 160 14.70 8.84 2.02
N CYS A 161 15.98 8.44 2.14
CA CYS A 161 16.84 8.07 1.02
C CYS A 161 16.47 6.73 0.36
N GLY A 162 15.51 5.98 0.93
CA GLY A 162 15.11 4.66 0.45
C GLY A 162 15.97 3.50 0.99
N ASP A 163 16.93 3.77 1.86
CA ASP A 163 17.78 2.76 2.52
C ASP A 163 17.12 2.26 3.80
N ALA A 164 16.06 1.48 3.62
CA ALA A 164 15.27 0.95 4.73
C ALA A 164 16.02 -0.10 5.58
N GLU A 165 17.04 -0.75 5.03
CA GLU A 165 17.82 -1.78 5.73
C GLU A 165 18.83 -1.15 6.71
N GLU A 166 19.56 -0.13 6.28
CA GLU A 166 20.42 0.65 7.19
C GLU A 166 19.58 1.35 8.26
N ALA A 167 18.43 1.92 7.88
CA ALA A 167 17.51 2.55 8.83
C ALA A 167 17.01 1.56 9.90
N GLU A 168 16.63 0.34 9.52
CA GLU A 168 16.23 -0.71 10.47
C GLU A 168 17.38 -1.06 11.43
N THR A 169 18.59 -1.28 10.89
CA THR A 169 19.79 -1.62 11.67
C THR A 169 20.16 -0.53 12.68
N LEU A 170 20.11 0.73 12.26
CA LEU A 170 20.38 1.87 13.13
C LEU A 170 19.37 1.96 14.27
N LEU A 171 18.07 1.78 14.00
CA LEU A 171 17.02 1.82 15.01
C LEU A 171 17.11 0.66 16.00
N GLU A 172 17.45 -0.55 15.52
CA GLU A 172 17.71 -1.70 16.38
C GLU A 172 18.88 -1.44 17.33
N GLY A 173 19.99 -0.89 16.83
CA GLY A 173 21.14 -0.50 17.66
C GLY A 173 20.81 0.59 18.69
N VAL A 174 19.98 1.56 18.31
CA VAL A 174 19.46 2.58 19.25
C VAL A 174 18.65 1.93 20.36
N LEU A 175 17.75 1.00 20.06
CA LEU A 175 16.92 0.34 21.07
C LEU A 175 17.68 -0.67 21.93
N ALA A 176 18.77 -1.24 21.42
CA ALA A 176 19.66 -2.08 22.21
C ALA A 176 20.39 -1.27 23.32
N SER A 177 20.75 -0.02 23.03
CA SER A 177 21.46 0.87 23.97
C SER A 177 20.52 1.73 24.82
N ALA A 178 19.34 2.10 24.29
CA ALA A 178 18.34 2.90 24.97
C ALA A 178 16.93 2.27 24.82
N PRO A 179 16.62 1.19 25.57
CA PRO A 179 15.35 0.48 25.44
C PRO A 179 14.12 1.36 25.72
N ASP A 180 14.20 2.33 26.64
CA ASP A 180 13.04 3.18 26.95
C ASP A 180 12.87 4.37 25.99
N TYR A 181 13.64 4.43 24.88
CA TYR A 181 13.51 5.53 23.91
C TYR A 181 12.30 5.34 22.98
N GLU A 182 11.12 5.78 23.46
CA GLU A 182 9.83 5.59 22.81
C GLU A 182 9.77 6.13 21.37
N ALA A 183 10.40 7.28 21.10
CA ALA A 183 10.39 7.87 19.76
C ALA A 183 11.19 7.02 18.75
N ALA A 184 12.30 6.41 19.17
CA ALA A 184 13.03 5.44 18.33
C ALA A 184 12.23 4.15 18.16
N ARG A 185 11.52 3.70 19.19
CA ARG A 185 10.66 2.51 19.12
C ARG A 185 9.50 2.70 18.15
N PHE A 186 8.90 3.88 18.12
CA PHE A 186 7.86 4.24 17.15
C PHE A 186 8.39 4.19 15.71
N ASP A 187 9.53 4.83 15.45
CA ASP A 187 10.15 4.81 14.11
C ASP A 187 10.56 3.38 13.70
N TYR A 188 11.05 2.58 14.65
CA TYR A 188 11.39 1.17 14.41
C TYR A 188 10.16 0.35 14.04
N ALA A 189 9.04 0.50 14.77
CA ALA A 189 7.80 -0.20 14.46
C ALA A 189 7.24 0.21 13.08
N MET A 190 7.32 1.49 12.72
CA MET A 190 6.95 1.97 11.38
C MET A 190 7.85 1.38 10.29
N MET A 191 9.17 1.31 10.54
CA MET A 191 10.13 0.68 9.64
C MET A 191 9.82 -0.81 9.45
N LEU A 192 9.51 -1.53 10.53
CA LEU A 192 9.11 -2.94 10.46
C LEU A 192 7.85 -3.13 9.60
N LEU A 193 6.86 -2.22 9.66
CA LEU A 193 5.69 -2.26 8.76
C LEU A 193 6.09 -2.04 7.30
N GLN A 194 6.94 -1.05 7.02
CA GLN A 194 7.45 -0.77 5.68
C GLN A 194 8.23 -1.97 5.11
N ARG A 195 8.97 -2.69 5.97
CA ARG A 195 9.73 -3.91 5.64
C ARG A 195 8.87 -5.19 5.64
N GLN A 196 7.55 -5.06 5.75
CA GLN A 196 6.61 -6.20 5.75
C GLN A 196 6.89 -7.21 6.88
N LYS A 197 7.22 -6.71 8.08
CA LYS A 197 7.43 -7.47 9.34
C LYS A 197 6.37 -7.10 10.39
N PRO A 198 5.07 -7.29 10.11
CA PRO A 198 4.00 -6.71 10.93
C PRO A 198 3.87 -7.31 12.33
N GLN A 199 4.24 -8.58 12.54
CA GLN A 199 4.21 -9.19 13.87
C GLN A 199 5.25 -8.58 14.81
N ALA A 200 6.44 -8.24 14.29
CA ALA A 200 7.45 -7.52 15.05
C ALA A 200 6.95 -6.10 15.37
N ALA A 201 6.40 -5.40 14.37
CA ALA A 201 5.84 -4.06 14.56
C ALA A 201 4.73 -4.02 15.62
N ARG A 202 3.84 -5.03 15.64
CA ARG A 202 2.79 -5.17 16.66
C ARG A 202 3.37 -5.23 18.06
N ARG A 203 4.39 -6.07 18.30
CA ARG A 203 5.04 -6.18 19.62
C ARG A 203 5.66 -4.87 20.08
N GLU A 204 6.26 -4.12 19.16
CA GLU A 204 6.82 -2.81 19.48
C GLU A 204 5.75 -1.76 19.79
N ALA A 205 4.64 -1.78 19.04
CA ALA A 205 3.48 -0.93 19.29
C ALA A 205 2.79 -1.26 20.64
N GLU A 206 2.69 -2.54 21.01
CA GLU A 206 2.17 -2.98 22.30
C GLU A 206 3.02 -2.43 23.47
N ARG A 207 4.35 -2.43 23.34
CA ARG A 207 5.25 -1.82 24.35
C ARG A 207 5.03 -0.32 24.50
N LEU A 208 4.78 0.40 23.40
CA LEU A 208 4.45 1.82 23.44
C LEU A 208 3.11 2.07 24.15
N LEU A 209 2.09 1.26 23.84
CA LEU A 209 0.77 1.35 24.46
C LEU A 209 0.77 0.97 25.96
N GLN A 210 1.72 0.15 26.42
CA GLN A 210 1.88 -0.12 27.85
C GLN A 210 2.30 1.13 28.65
N ARG A 211 3.03 2.06 28.03
CA ARG A 211 3.47 3.31 28.65
C ARG A 211 2.40 4.40 28.52
N GLU A 212 1.85 4.57 27.32
CA GLU A 212 0.84 5.58 27.02
C GLU A 212 -0.37 4.97 26.29
N PRO A 213 -1.35 4.38 27.02
CA PRO A 213 -2.46 3.61 26.43
C PRO A 213 -3.43 4.41 25.54
N GLU A 214 -3.49 5.72 25.72
CA GLU A 214 -4.40 6.63 25.01
C GLU A 214 -3.67 7.50 23.96
N ARG A 215 -2.37 7.30 23.77
CA ARG A 215 -1.61 8.10 22.79
C ARG A 215 -2.04 7.73 21.38
N ARG A 216 -2.65 8.70 20.68
CA ARG A 216 -3.26 8.52 19.35
C ARG A 216 -2.30 7.92 18.32
N GLU A 217 -1.05 8.37 18.32
CA GLU A 217 -0.01 7.86 17.40
C GLU A 217 0.25 6.36 17.63
N TYR A 218 0.28 5.91 18.87
CA TYR A 218 0.55 4.52 19.25
C TYR A 218 -0.65 3.63 18.93
N LEU A 219 -1.85 4.14 19.16
CA LEU A 219 -3.09 3.48 18.75
C LEU A 219 -3.14 3.28 17.22
N LYS A 220 -2.82 4.33 16.43
CA LYS A 220 -2.77 4.25 14.96
C LYS A 220 -1.69 3.27 14.48
N LEU A 221 -0.50 3.27 15.08
CA LEU A 221 0.58 2.32 14.77
C LEU A 221 0.18 0.87 15.06
N PHE A 222 -0.40 0.61 16.24
CA PHE A 222 -0.88 -0.71 16.61
C PHE A 222 -2.01 -1.17 15.68
N ALA A 223 -2.94 -0.28 15.32
CA ALA A 223 -3.98 -0.56 14.35
C ALA A 223 -3.40 -0.88 12.96
N ALA A 224 -2.37 -0.16 12.49
CA ALA A 224 -1.70 -0.46 11.22
C ALA A 224 -1.05 -1.85 11.23
N ALA A 225 -0.41 -2.25 12.34
CA ALA A 225 0.13 -3.59 12.50
C ALA A 225 -0.98 -4.66 12.52
N CYS A 226 -2.09 -4.39 13.22
CA CYS A 226 -3.25 -5.28 13.25
C CYS A 226 -3.88 -5.44 11.86
N VAL A 227 -4.03 -4.35 11.09
CA VAL A 227 -4.43 -4.39 9.69
C VAL A 227 -3.47 -5.28 8.91
N ALA A 228 -2.15 -5.08 8.97
CA ALA A 228 -1.22 -5.93 8.22
C ALA A 228 -1.35 -7.43 8.58
N LEU A 229 -1.61 -7.74 9.86
CA LEU A 229 -1.84 -9.10 10.38
C LEU A 229 -3.24 -9.68 10.12
N GLY A 230 -4.17 -8.89 9.58
CA GLY A 230 -5.56 -9.30 9.36
C GLY A 230 -6.39 -9.39 10.64
N ASP A 231 -5.92 -8.79 11.73
CA ASP A 231 -6.62 -8.70 13.00
C ASP A 231 -7.48 -7.43 13.01
N TYR A 232 -8.77 -7.53 12.67
CA TYR A 232 -9.60 -6.33 12.43
C TYR A 232 -10.46 -5.93 13.60
N GLU A 233 -10.74 -6.84 14.53
CA GLU A 233 -11.51 -6.57 15.74
C GLU A 233 -10.82 -5.50 16.60
N PRO A 234 -9.50 -5.55 16.87
CA PRO A 234 -8.81 -4.47 17.56
C PRO A 234 -8.89 -3.14 16.78
N VAL A 235 -8.80 -3.19 15.44
CA VAL A 235 -8.85 -2.00 14.58
C VAL A 235 -10.18 -1.27 14.76
N ILE A 236 -11.30 -1.99 14.71
CA ILE A 236 -12.64 -1.41 14.87
C ILE A 236 -12.75 -0.67 16.21
N GLU A 237 -12.29 -1.31 17.29
CA GLU A 237 -12.33 -0.75 18.64
C GLU A 237 -11.41 0.47 18.80
N ILE A 238 -10.20 0.41 18.26
CA ILE A 238 -9.24 1.52 18.29
C ILE A 238 -9.82 2.75 17.58
N TYR A 239 -10.33 2.58 16.37
CA TYR A 239 -10.88 3.71 15.63
C TYR A 239 -12.19 4.23 16.24
N ARG A 240 -12.98 3.39 16.91
CA ARG A 240 -14.10 3.85 17.75
C ARG A 240 -13.60 4.74 18.89
N ARG A 241 -12.61 4.29 19.66
CA ARG A 241 -12.00 5.09 20.76
C ARG A 241 -11.43 6.41 20.26
N LEU A 242 -10.75 6.41 19.12
CA LEU A 242 -10.19 7.64 18.52
C LEU A 242 -11.30 8.63 18.12
N LEU A 243 -12.44 8.13 17.61
CA LEU A 243 -13.62 8.93 17.25
C LEU A 243 -14.35 9.49 18.48
N ASP A 244 -14.37 8.75 19.60
CA ASP A 244 -15.00 9.19 20.85
C ASP A 244 -14.19 10.29 21.57
N GLY A 245 -12.93 10.52 21.17
CA GLY A 245 -12.06 11.55 21.75
C GLY A 245 -12.48 12.99 21.39
N ALA A 246 -12.40 13.91 22.37
CA ALA A 246 -12.95 15.27 22.34
C ALA A 246 -12.34 16.27 21.33
N SER A 247 -11.57 15.84 20.32
CA SER A 247 -10.81 16.74 19.44
C SER A 247 -10.82 16.37 17.95
N VAL A 248 -11.68 15.45 17.51
CA VAL A 248 -11.75 15.08 16.09
C VAL A 248 -12.72 15.99 15.34
N VAL A 249 -12.22 16.74 14.36
CA VAL A 249 -13.03 17.63 13.51
C VAL A 249 -12.64 17.49 12.04
N GLY A 250 -13.59 17.77 11.14
CA GLY A 250 -13.35 17.85 9.69
C GLY A 250 -12.65 16.63 9.09
N ALA A 251 -11.54 16.85 8.40
CA ALA A 251 -10.80 15.85 7.65
C ALA A 251 -10.36 14.64 8.48
N GLU A 252 -9.96 14.84 9.74
CA GLU A 252 -9.55 13.71 10.59
C GLU A 252 -10.75 12.79 10.91
N THR A 253 -11.95 13.35 11.05
CA THR A 253 -13.17 12.55 11.25
C THR A 253 -13.41 11.65 10.05
N ALA A 254 -13.27 12.19 8.84
CA ALA A 254 -13.43 11.44 7.60
C ALA A 254 -12.42 10.28 7.51
N GLU A 255 -11.15 10.54 7.81
CA GLU A 255 -10.10 9.52 7.80
C GLU A 255 -10.36 8.40 8.81
N LEU A 256 -10.67 8.74 10.07
CA LEU A 256 -10.92 7.74 11.11
C LEU A 256 -12.15 6.87 10.79
N ARG A 257 -13.22 7.49 10.27
CA ARG A 257 -14.42 6.79 9.79
C ARG A 257 -14.09 5.83 8.64
N LEU A 258 -13.30 6.26 7.66
CA LEU A 258 -12.88 5.42 6.53
C LEU A 258 -12.12 4.17 7.00
N TRP A 259 -11.16 4.33 7.90
CA TRP A 259 -10.38 3.21 8.44
C TRP A 259 -11.26 2.22 9.22
N ARG A 260 -12.19 2.71 10.04
CA ARG A 260 -13.15 1.85 10.75
C ARG A 260 -14.08 1.12 9.78
N ALA A 261 -14.62 1.82 8.79
CA ALA A 261 -15.47 1.25 7.74
C ALA A 261 -14.76 0.14 6.96
N ASN A 262 -13.48 0.33 6.62
CA ASN A 262 -12.66 -0.68 5.95
C ASN A 262 -12.51 -1.96 6.80
N ALA A 263 -12.34 -1.83 8.11
CA ALA A 263 -12.26 -2.97 9.02
C ALA A 263 -13.62 -3.67 9.21
N LEU A 264 -14.71 -2.89 9.35
CA LEU A 264 -16.09 -3.38 9.42
C LEU A 264 -16.49 -4.16 8.15
N LYS A 265 -16.11 -3.66 6.97
CA LYS A 265 -16.33 -4.34 5.69
C LYS A 265 -15.70 -5.73 5.67
N VAL A 266 -14.44 -5.84 6.08
CA VAL A 266 -13.68 -7.11 6.02
C VAL A 266 -14.25 -8.15 7.00
N THR A 267 -14.71 -7.70 8.17
CA THR A 267 -15.38 -8.55 9.18
C THR A 267 -16.85 -8.85 8.86
N GLY A 268 -17.38 -8.34 7.75
CA GLY A 268 -18.75 -8.60 7.30
C GLY A 268 -19.84 -7.73 7.98
N ARG A 269 -19.46 -6.72 8.77
CA ARG A 269 -20.37 -5.76 9.43
C ARG A 269 -20.76 -4.64 8.46
N LEU A 270 -21.43 -5.01 7.35
CA LEU A 270 -21.65 -4.14 6.19
C LEU A 270 -22.50 -2.91 6.49
N GLU A 271 -23.56 -3.04 7.29
CA GLU A 271 -24.44 -1.90 7.63
C GLU A 271 -23.66 -0.80 8.37
N GLU A 272 -22.84 -1.18 9.33
CA GLU A 272 -21.97 -0.25 10.07
C GLU A 272 -20.89 0.35 9.17
N ALA A 273 -20.32 -0.45 8.26
CA ALA A 273 -19.34 0.05 7.28
C ALA A 273 -19.96 1.13 6.37
N VAL A 274 -21.17 0.89 5.85
CA VAL A 274 -21.91 1.88 5.04
C VAL A 274 -22.21 3.14 5.85
N ALA A 275 -22.64 3.00 7.10
CA ALA A 275 -22.90 4.14 7.97
C ALA A 275 -21.64 5.00 8.19
N ASP A 276 -20.48 4.37 8.36
CA ASP A 276 -19.22 5.10 8.52
C ASP A 276 -18.72 5.74 7.25
N TYR A 277 -18.79 5.08 6.10
CA TYR A 277 -18.44 5.72 4.84
C TYR A 277 -19.34 6.93 4.56
N ARG A 278 -20.65 6.84 4.81
CA ARG A 278 -21.57 7.97 4.68
C ARG A 278 -21.20 9.11 5.63
N ALA A 279 -20.91 8.81 6.90
CA ALA A 279 -20.48 9.83 7.85
C ALA A 279 -19.11 10.46 7.47
N ALA A 280 -18.21 9.71 6.85
CA ALA A 280 -16.98 10.26 6.29
C ALA A 280 -17.27 11.28 5.17
N LEU A 281 -18.26 10.98 4.32
CA LEU A 281 -18.70 11.86 3.23
C LEU A 281 -19.47 13.10 3.71
N GLU A 282 -20.12 13.04 4.87
CA GLU A 282 -20.67 14.24 5.52
C GLU A 282 -19.56 15.15 6.06
N ALA A 283 -18.47 14.58 6.59
CA ALA A 283 -17.32 15.36 7.06
C ALA A 283 -16.45 15.91 5.91
N ARG A 284 -16.36 15.17 4.79
CA ARG A 284 -15.58 15.55 3.60
C ARG A 284 -16.30 15.05 2.32
N PRO A 285 -17.13 15.89 1.67
CA PRO A 285 -17.93 15.47 0.51
C PRO A 285 -17.12 15.06 -0.73
N ASP A 286 -15.90 15.57 -0.88
CA ASP A 286 -14.96 15.23 -1.97
C ASP A 286 -14.02 14.08 -1.63
N TYR A 287 -14.29 13.33 -0.57
CA TYR A 287 -13.43 12.23 -0.16
C TYR A 287 -13.61 11.02 -1.09
N GLY A 288 -12.93 11.07 -2.23
CA GLY A 288 -13.10 10.14 -3.33
C GLY A 288 -12.95 8.69 -2.87
N VAL A 289 -11.95 8.40 -2.02
CA VAL A 289 -11.73 7.05 -1.49
C VAL A 289 -12.94 6.50 -0.70
N ALA A 290 -13.73 7.34 -0.03
CA ALA A 290 -14.95 6.92 0.66
C ALA A 290 -16.08 6.59 -0.33
N TRP A 291 -16.27 7.42 -1.36
CA TRP A 291 -17.19 7.14 -2.47
C TRP A 291 -16.83 5.84 -3.19
N PHE A 292 -15.57 5.66 -3.55
CA PHE A 292 -15.06 4.44 -4.17
C PHE A 292 -15.26 3.23 -3.25
N SER A 293 -14.98 3.37 -1.96
CA SER A 293 -15.15 2.27 -1.00
C SER A 293 -16.60 1.83 -0.87
N LEU A 294 -17.57 2.76 -0.89
CA LEU A 294 -19.00 2.47 -0.97
C LEU A 294 -19.39 1.78 -2.29
N ALA A 295 -18.93 2.31 -3.41
CA ALA A 295 -19.20 1.75 -4.74
C ALA A 295 -18.69 0.31 -4.86
N ASN A 296 -17.57 0.01 -4.20
CA ASN A 296 -16.92 -1.29 -4.21
C ASN A 296 -17.60 -2.31 -3.26
N LEU A 297 -18.60 -1.90 -2.48
CA LEU A 297 -19.51 -2.82 -1.79
C LEU A 297 -20.56 -3.31 -2.78
N LYS A 298 -20.50 -4.59 -3.18
CA LYS A 298 -21.40 -5.16 -4.20
C LYS A 298 -22.87 -5.17 -3.77
N LEU A 299 -23.15 -5.11 -2.47
CA LEU A 299 -24.48 -5.03 -1.88
C LEU A 299 -25.04 -3.60 -1.77
N HIS A 300 -24.22 -2.58 -2.03
CA HIS A 300 -24.65 -1.19 -1.99
C HIS A 300 -25.00 -0.70 -3.39
N SER A 301 -26.14 -0.02 -3.51
CA SER A 301 -26.53 0.70 -4.72
C SER A 301 -26.75 2.16 -4.37
N PHE A 302 -26.20 3.04 -5.20
CA PHE A 302 -26.33 4.48 -5.02
C PHE A 302 -27.74 4.96 -5.40
N SER A 303 -28.33 5.77 -4.52
CA SER A 303 -29.55 6.51 -4.84
C SER A 303 -29.29 7.60 -5.89
N ASP A 304 -30.35 8.19 -6.46
CA ASP A 304 -30.20 9.33 -7.37
C ASP A 304 -29.50 10.52 -6.71
N ALA A 305 -29.85 10.81 -5.46
CA ALA A 305 -29.18 11.85 -4.67
C ALA A 305 -27.68 11.55 -4.44
N ASP A 306 -27.31 10.28 -4.25
CA ASP A 306 -25.91 9.89 -4.12
C ASP A 306 -25.15 10.12 -5.44
N VAL A 307 -25.75 9.77 -6.58
CA VAL A 307 -25.14 9.99 -7.91
C VAL A 307 -24.98 11.47 -8.20
N GLU A 308 -25.98 12.31 -7.89
CA GLU A 308 -25.89 13.77 -8.03
C GLU A 308 -24.75 14.36 -7.19
N ARG A 309 -24.64 13.96 -5.91
CA ARG A 309 -23.54 14.38 -5.03
C ARG A 309 -22.18 13.95 -5.56
N LEU A 310 -22.09 12.71 -6.05
CA LEU A 310 -20.86 12.14 -6.60
C LEU A 310 -20.44 12.85 -7.89
N GLN A 311 -21.38 13.17 -8.78
CA GLN A 311 -21.14 13.98 -9.98
C GLN A 311 -20.67 15.39 -9.62
N ALA A 312 -21.30 16.04 -8.64
CA ALA A 312 -20.89 17.35 -8.16
C ALA A 312 -19.46 17.35 -7.59
N ALA A 313 -19.09 16.32 -6.83
CA ALA A 313 -17.74 16.13 -6.34
C ALA A 313 -16.73 15.92 -7.48
N ALA A 314 -17.08 15.14 -8.50
CA ALA A 314 -16.22 14.90 -9.67
C ALA A 314 -16.06 16.13 -10.59
N ALA A 315 -17.01 17.07 -10.56
CA ALA A 315 -16.96 18.31 -11.36
C ALA A 315 -16.05 19.39 -10.76
N ARG A 316 -15.61 19.24 -9.51
CA ARG A 316 -14.70 20.19 -8.85
C ARG A 316 -13.30 20.14 -9.46
N THR A 317 -12.68 21.31 -9.64
CA THR A 317 -11.33 21.46 -10.21
C THR A 317 -10.23 21.47 -9.17
N ASP A 318 -10.57 21.62 -7.89
CA ASP A 318 -9.67 21.72 -6.74
C ASP A 318 -9.48 20.38 -6.00
N VAL A 319 -9.75 19.25 -6.69
CA VAL A 319 -9.67 17.90 -6.12
C VAL A 319 -8.30 17.28 -6.42
N GLN A 320 -7.73 16.61 -5.42
CA GLN A 320 -6.47 15.87 -5.59
C GLN A 320 -6.59 14.78 -6.65
N ASP A 321 -5.53 14.52 -7.42
CA ASP A 321 -5.60 13.59 -8.55
C ASP A 321 -6.07 12.19 -8.18
N MET A 322 -5.63 11.66 -7.03
CA MET A 322 -6.11 10.35 -6.57
C MET A 322 -7.59 10.35 -6.19
N ASP A 323 -8.12 11.44 -5.60
CA ASP A 323 -9.56 11.57 -5.35
C ASP A 323 -10.33 11.62 -6.67
N ARG A 324 -9.80 12.27 -7.73
CA ARG A 324 -10.40 12.24 -9.08
C ARG A 324 -10.45 10.83 -9.66
N VAL A 325 -9.39 10.02 -9.45
CA VAL A 325 -9.40 8.59 -9.83
C VAL A 325 -10.52 7.86 -9.08
N TYR A 326 -10.57 7.98 -7.75
CA TYR A 326 -11.59 7.29 -6.95
C TYR A 326 -13.02 7.66 -7.35
N LEU A 327 -13.30 8.95 -7.56
CA LEU A 327 -14.61 9.46 -7.99
C LEU A 327 -15.00 8.89 -9.36
N ALA A 328 -14.06 8.82 -10.31
CA ALA A 328 -14.31 8.26 -11.64
C ALA A 328 -14.67 6.77 -11.58
N PHE A 329 -13.96 5.96 -10.79
CA PHE A 329 -14.31 4.55 -10.61
C PHE A 329 -15.65 4.36 -9.89
N ALA A 330 -15.97 5.22 -8.91
CA ALA A 330 -17.26 5.21 -8.23
C ALA A 330 -18.42 5.52 -9.19
N LEU A 331 -18.27 6.53 -10.07
CA LEU A 331 -19.26 6.87 -11.10
C LEU A 331 -19.40 5.79 -12.15
N GLY A 332 -18.28 5.22 -12.61
CA GLY A 332 -18.28 4.09 -13.53
C GLY A 332 -19.13 2.93 -12.99
N LYS A 333 -18.96 2.61 -11.71
CA LYS A 333 -19.74 1.57 -11.02
C LYS A 333 -21.20 1.95 -10.82
N ALA A 334 -21.49 3.19 -10.40
CA ALA A 334 -22.85 3.65 -10.19
C ALA A 334 -23.71 3.59 -11.47
N LEU A 335 -23.12 3.93 -12.61
CA LEU A 335 -23.77 3.90 -13.92
C LEU A 335 -23.87 2.47 -14.48
N GLU A 336 -22.88 1.63 -14.20
CA GLU A 336 -22.96 0.20 -14.51
C GLU A 336 -24.15 -0.47 -13.83
N ASP A 337 -24.38 -0.18 -12.55
CA ASP A 337 -25.51 -0.74 -11.80
C ASP A 337 -26.87 -0.30 -12.36
N ARG A 338 -26.89 0.82 -13.09
CA ARG A 338 -28.06 1.36 -13.81
C ARG A 338 -28.13 0.87 -15.27
N ALA A 339 -27.22 -0.02 -15.67
CA ALA A 339 -27.05 -0.51 -17.04
C ALA A 339 -26.77 0.58 -18.10
N ASP A 340 -26.29 1.76 -17.68
CA ASP A 340 -25.78 2.79 -18.59
C ASP A 340 -24.29 2.52 -18.88
N TYR A 341 -24.05 1.50 -19.70
CA TYR A 341 -22.71 0.98 -19.97
C TYR A 341 -21.83 1.97 -20.75
N GLU A 342 -22.41 2.82 -21.60
CA GLU A 342 -21.66 3.84 -22.33
C GLU A 342 -21.13 4.91 -21.39
N ALA A 343 -21.99 5.49 -20.54
CA ALA A 343 -21.55 6.49 -19.59
C ALA A 343 -20.60 5.87 -18.55
N SER A 344 -20.88 4.64 -18.11
CA SER A 344 -20.00 3.87 -17.22
C SER A 344 -18.59 3.71 -17.80
N TRP A 345 -18.47 3.28 -19.07
CA TRP A 345 -17.18 3.11 -19.74
C TRP A 345 -16.38 4.40 -19.79
N ARG A 346 -17.03 5.54 -20.12
CA ARG A 346 -16.36 6.84 -20.18
C ARG A 346 -15.71 7.20 -18.84
N TRP A 347 -16.39 6.95 -17.73
CA TRP A 347 -15.84 7.18 -16.39
C TRP A 347 -14.71 6.21 -16.03
N TYR A 348 -14.85 4.92 -16.34
CA TYR A 348 -13.75 3.97 -16.15
C TYR A 348 -12.52 4.34 -16.98
N ALA A 349 -12.70 4.70 -18.26
CA ALA A 349 -11.62 5.14 -19.14
C ALA A 349 -10.94 6.42 -18.63
N GLN A 350 -11.70 7.38 -18.11
CA GLN A 350 -11.17 8.58 -17.49
C GLN A 350 -10.34 8.27 -16.24
N GLY A 351 -10.88 7.47 -15.32
CA GLY A 351 -10.18 7.06 -14.10
C GLY A 351 -8.88 6.31 -14.41
N ASN A 352 -8.93 5.37 -15.35
CA ASN A 352 -7.78 4.65 -15.88
C ASN A 352 -6.74 5.61 -16.49
N GLY A 353 -7.18 6.57 -17.31
CA GLY A 353 -6.29 7.56 -17.93
C GLY A 353 -5.55 8.43 -16.92
N ILE A 354 -6.24 8.91 -15.88
CA ILE A 354 -5.63 9.68 -14.78
C ILE A 354 -4.65 8.78 -14.01
N ARG A 355 -5.08 7.58 -13.60
CA ARG A 355 -4.22 6.66 -12.84
C ARG A 355 -2.95 6.30 -13.61
N ARG A 356 -3.07 6.03 -14.90
CA ARG A 356 -1.94 5.78 -15.81
C ARG A 356 -0.97 6.96 -15.85
N SER A 357 -1.45 8.21 -15.89
CA SER A 357 -0.56 9.38 -15.86
C SER A 357 0.19 9.58 -14.53
N LEU A 358 -0.32 9.00 -13.45
CA LEU A 358 0.33 9.00 -12.13
C LEU A 358 1.28 7.80 -11.95
N GLY A 359 1.16 6.78 -12.78
CA GLY A 359 1.94 5.53 -12.72
C GLY A 359 3.06 5.47 -13.75
N GLY A 360 3.97 4.51 -13.56
CA GLY A 360 5.13 4.28 -14.43
C GLY A 360 5.14 2.90 -15.08
N CYS A 361 3.96 2.33 -15.41
CA CYS A 361 3.89 0.95 -15.92
C CYS A 361 4.66 0.77 -17.25
N ARG A 362 5.60 -0.18 -17.25
CA ARG A 362 6.40 -0.58 -18.42
C ARG A 362 6.13 -2.06 -18.74
N PRO A 363 5.23 -2.40 -19.68
CA PRO A 363 4.91 -3.80 -19.99
C PRO A 363 6.13 -4.64 -20.42
N GLU A 364 7.13 -4.02 -21.05
CA GLU A 364 8.40 -4.64 -21.43
C GLU A 364 9.17 -5.19 -20.22
N ALA A 365 9.02 -4.58 -19.04
CA ALA A 365 9.69 -5.03 -17.83
C ALA A 365 9.16 -6.40 -17.39
N ALA A 366 7.85 -6.63 -17.49
CA ALA A 366 7.23 -7.91 -17.20
C ALA A 366 7.63 -8.98 -18.20
N GLU A 367 7.63 -8.67 -19.49
CA GLU A 367 8.07 -9.57 -20.57
C GLU A 367 9.53 -9.99 -20.38
N ALA A 368 10.42 -9.02 -20.13
CA ALA A 368 11.83 -9.29 -19.89
C ALA A 368 12.04 -10.10 -18.60
N CYS A 369 11.26 -9.82 -17.55
CA CYS A 369 11.28 -10.61 -16.31
C CYS A 369 10.86 -12.06 -16.55
N ALA A 370 9.81 -12.31 -17.34
CA ALA A 370 9.36 -13.66 -17.68
C ALA A 370 10.46 -14.43 -18.40
N VAL A 371 11.12 -13.81 -19.40
CA VAL A 371 12.24 -14.43 -20.13
C VAL A 371 13.43 -14.73 -19.21
N ARG A 372 13.83 -13.80 -18.34
CA ARG A 372 14.93 -14.03 -17.37
C ARG A 372 14.59 -15.14 -16.39
N THR A 373 13.35 -15.17 -15.89
CA THR A 373 12.87 -16.19 -14.97
C THR A 373 12.91 -17.57 -15.62
N ALA A 374 12.38 -17.71 -16.84
CA ALA A 374 12.40 -18.97 -17.58
C ALA A 374 13.83 -19.51 -17.80
N ARG A 375 14.80 -18.61 -18.07
CA ARG A 375 16.21 -18.98 -18.23
C ARG A 375 16.89 -19.40 -16.92
N ALA A 376 16.48 -18.83 -15.79
CA ALA A 376 17.09 -19.12 -14.49
C ALA A 376 16.58 -20.43 -13.87
N PHE A 377 15.34 -20.82 -14.18
CA PHE A 377 14.68 -21.97 -13.59
C PHE A 377 14.37 -23.04 -14.64
N THR A 378 15.32 -23.93 -14.87
CA THR A 378 15.19 -25.04 -15.83
C THR A 378 14.96 -26.38 -15.14
N SER A 379 14.60 -27.42 -15.90
CA SER A 379 14.45 -28.77 -15.38
C SER A 379 15.71 -29.29 -14.70
N GLU A 380 16.89 -28.95 -15.22
CA GLU A 380 18.20 -29.31 -14.65
C GLU A 380 18.41 -28.64 -13.29
N VAL A 381 18.06 -27.35 -13.18
CA VAL A 381 18.16 -26.60 -11.92
C VAL A 381 17.32 -27.25 -10.82
N PHE A 382 16.13 -27.75 -11.15
CA PHE A 382 15.26 -28.44 -10.21
C PHE A 382 15.73 -29.86 -9.88
N SER A 383 16.20 -30.63 -10.88
CA SER A 383 16.71 -31.98 -10.63
C SER A 383 17.93 -31.97 -9.71
N ASP A 384 18.83 -31.00 -9.89
CA ASP A 384 20.03 -30.85 -9.05
C ASP A 384 19.71 -30.43 -7.61
N ARG A 385 18.49 -29.93 -7.36
CA ARG A 385 18.07 -29.31 -6.09
C ARG A 385 16.80 -29.93 -5.49
N ALA A 386 16.45 -31.16 -5.89
CA ALA A 386 15.18 -31.80 -5.52
C ALA A 386 14.91 -31.88 -4.00
N ASP A 387 15.96 -31.96 -3.18
CA ASP A 387 15.87 -32.13 -1.71
C ASP A 387 16.36 -30.90 -0.91
N CYS A 388 16.49 -29.73 -1.55
CA CYS A 388 17.07 -28.55 -0.92
C CYS A 388 16.14 -27.83 0.07
N GLY A 389 14.82 -27.90 -0.09
CA GLY A 389 13.87 -27.11 0.72
C GLY A 389 13.42 -27.75 2.04
N ALA A 390 12.45 -27.09 2.69
CA ALA A 390 11.76 -27.62 3.86
C ALA A 390 10.79 -28.75 3.48
N SER A 391 10.67 -29.75 4.36
CA SER A 391 9.98 -31.01 4.04
C SER A 391 8.48 -31.03 4.36
N ASP A 392 7.95 -29.93 4.89
CA ASP A 392 6.54 -29.77 5.26
C ASP A 392 5.66 -29.62 4.02
N ALA A 393 4.50 -30.28 4.04
CA ALA A 393 3.52 -30.24 2.93
C ALA A 393 2.33 -29.30 3.21
N ASP A 394 2.30 -28.68 4.39
CA ASP A 394 1.24 -27.81 4.91
C ASP A 394 0.82 -26.66 3.96
N PRO A 395 1.73 -25.98 3.22
CA PRO A 395 1.34 -24.81 2.44
C PRO A 395 0.61 -25.16 1.14
N ILE A 396 -0.51 -24.48 0.90
CA ILE A 396 -1.23 -24.47 -0.38
C ILE A 396 -1.15 -23.05 -0.96
N PHE A 397 -0.53 -22.90 -2.12
CA PHE A 397 -0.48 -21.65 -2.84
C PHE A 397 -1.63 -21.57 -3.84
N VAL A 398 -2.43 -20.51 -3.77
CA VAL A 398 -3.47 -20.21 -4.77
C VAL A 398 -3.08 -18.93 -5.49
N LEU A 399 -2.72 -19.07 -6.76
CA LEU A 399 -2.16 -18.01 -7.60
C LEU A 399 -2.90 -17.89 -8.93
N GLY A 400 -2.47 -16.93 -9.75
CA GLY A 400 -3.02 -16.65 -11.07
C GLY A 400 -3.05 -15.14 -11.31
N LEU A 401 -3.67 -14.71 -12.41
CA LEU A 401 -3.87 -13.28 -12.60
C LEU A 401 -4.84 -12.72 -11.54
N PRO A 402 -4.65 -11.49 -11.02
CA PRO A 402 -5.69 -10.82 -10.25
C PRO A 402 -7.04 -10.87 -10.97
N ARG A 403 -8.13 -11.03 -10.21
CA ARG A 403 -9.51 -11.17 -10.73
C ARG A 403 -9.82 -12.46 -11.52
N SER A 404 -8.92 -13.45 -11.54
CA SER A 404 -9.19 -14.75 -12.16
C SER A 404 -10.16 -15.64 -11.37
N GLY A 405 -10.41 -15.33 -10.09
CA GLY A 405 -11.28 -16.15 -9.22
C GLY A 405 -10.55 -16.84 -8.08
N SER A 406 -9.27 -16.56 -7.86
CA SER A 406 -8.46 -17.15 -6.77
C SER A 406 -9.06 -17.04 -5.36
N THR A 407 -9.80 -15.96 -5.06
CA THR A 407 -10.52 -15.82 -3.78
C THR A 407 -11.62 -16.88 -3.61
N LEU A 408 -12.31 -17.25 -4.69
CA LEU A 408 -13.34 -18.29 -4.63
C LEU A 408 -12.70 -19.66 -4.33
N ILE A 409 -11.57 -19.96 -4.97
CA ILE A 409 -10.81 -21.19 -4.74
C ILE A 409 -10.33 -21.27 -3.29
N GLU A 410 -9.77 -20.19 -2.77
CA GLU A 410 -9.37 -20.10 -1.37
C GLU A 410 -10.56 -20.33 -0.43
N GLN A 411 -11.72 -19.73 -0.71
CA GLN A 411 -12.93 -19.90 0.10
C GLN A 411 -13.44 -21.36 0.10
N ILE A 412 -13.42 -22.00 -1.07
CA ILE A 412 -13.80 -23.41 -1.23
C ILE A 412 -12.88 -24.29 -0.39
N LEU A 413 -11.57 -24.16 -0.56
CA LEU A 413 -10.59 -24.99 0.14
C LEU A 413 -10.59 -24.72 1.65
N ALA A 414 -10.68 -23.46 2.08
CA ALA A 414 -10.73 -23.08 3.49
C ALA A 414 -12.01 -23.56 4.22
N SER A 415 -13.02 -24.03 3.49
CA SER A 415 -14.22 -24.64 4.07
C SER A 415 -14.00 -26.10 4.45
N HIS A 416 -12.88 -26.71 4.06
CA HIS A 416 -12.45 -28.02 4.52
C HIS A 416 -11.88 -27.96 5.94
N SER A 417 -12.26 -28.89 6.81
CA SER A 417 -11.92 -28.91 8.24
C SER A 417 -10.41 -28.87 8.56
N GLN A 418 -9.57 -29.35 7.63
CA GLN A 418 -8.11 -29.38 7.75
C GLN A 418 -7.36 -28.22 7.09
N VAL A 419 -8.06 -27.28 6.45
CA VAL A 419 -7.41 -26.20 5.68
C VAL A 419 -7.78 -24.83 6.23
N GLU A 420 -6.80 -24.04 6.62
CA GLU A 420 -7.00 -22.66 7.08
C GLU A 420 -6.74 -21.69 5.93
N GLY A 421 -7.76 -20.90 5.57
CA GLY A 421 -7.56 -19.80 4.62
C GLY A 421 -6.97 -18.60 5.34
N THR A 422 -5.77 -18.16 4.94
CA THR A 422 -5.11 -17.01 5.58
C THR A 422 -5.48 -15.69 4.88
N GLN A 423 -4.57 -15.12 4.09
CA GLN A 423 -4.72 -13.89 3.33
C GLN A 423 -3.71 -13.86 2.16
N GLU A 424 -3.57 -12.70 1.53
CA GLU A 424 -2.44 -12.39 0.65
C GLU A 424 -1.17 -12.23 1.49
N LEU A 425 -0.33 -13.27 1.54
CA LEU A 425 0.92 -13.28 2.30
C LEU A 425 2.03 -12.61 1.47
N THR A 426 2.81 -11.74 2.10
CA THR A 426 3.86 -10.95 1.42
C THR A 426 5.24 -11.60 1.46
N GLU A 427 5.37 -12.70 2.20
CA GLU A 427 6.62 -13.35 2.59
C GLU A 427 7.42 -13.82 1.36
N ILE A 428 6.78 -14.54 0.42
CA ILE A 428 7.44 -14.99 -0.82
C ILE A 428 7.96 -13.81 -1.64
N GLY A 429 7.13 -12.79 -1.84
CA GLY A 429 7.55 -11.56 -2.52
C GLY A 429 8.71 -10.87 -1.80
N ARG A 430 8.73 -10.87 -0.46
CA ARG A 430 9.81 -10.32 0.37
C ARG A 430 11.12 -11.09 0.15
N TYR A 431 11.10 -12.41 0.21
CA TYR A 431 12.28 -13.25 -0.08
C TYR A 431 12.79 -13.06 -1.51
N ALA A 432 11.89 -13.03 -2.49
CA ALA A 432 12.26 -12.77 -3.88
C ALA A 432 12.91 -11.38 -4.02
N GLY A 433 12.43 -10.37 -3.30
CA GLY A 433 13.05 -9.05 -3.27
C GLY A 433 14.45 -9.03 -2.63
N GLU A 434 14.62 -9.75 -1.52
CA GLU A 434 15.91 -9.90 -0.82
C GLU A 434 16.95 -10.61 -1.70
N LEU A 435 16.55 -11.65 -2.43
CA LEU A 435 17.45 -12.46 -3.28
C LEU A 435 17.70 -11.85 -4.65
N PHE A 436 16.64 -11.42 -5.34
CA PHE A 436 16.69 -11.06 -6.76
C PHE A 436 16.74 -9.55 -6.99
N GLY A 437 16.51 -8.74 -5.96
CA GLY A 437 16.19 -7.32 -6.09
C GLY A 437 14.80 -7.11 -6.69
N ARG A 438 14.27 -5.88 -6.55
CA ARG A 438 12.96 -5.50 -7.09
C ARG A 438 13.09 -4.34 -8.07
N ASP A 439 12.41 -4.42 -9.20
CA ASP A 439 12.23 -3.28 -10.08
C ASP A 439 11.38 -2.24 -9.33
N PRO A 440 11.82 -0.96 -9.26
CA PRO A 440 11.16 0.05 -8.43
C PRO A 440 9.77 0.43 -8.94
N ASP A 441 9.48 0.24 -10.23
CA ASP A 441 8.21 0.68 -10.83
C ASP A 441 7.14 -0.40 -10.73
N CYS A 442 7.52 -1.67 -10.93
CA CYS A 442 6.57 -2.79 -11.01
C CYS A 442 6.73 -3.84 -9.89
N GLY A 443 7.79 -3.77 -9.10
CA GLY A 443 8.07 -4.71 -8.01
C GLY A 443 8.52 -6.11 -8.45
N LEU A 444 8.76 -6.32 -9.76
CA LEU A 444 9.15 -7.63 -10.31
C LEU A 444 10.63 -7.95 -10.04
N PRO A 445 11.01 -9.25 -10.00
CA PRO A 445 12.40 -9.66 -9.84
C PRO A 445 13.36 -9.10 -10.91
N VAL A 446 14.46 -8.49 -10.47
CA VAL A 446 15.48 -7.95 -11.38
C VAL A 446 16.45 -9.04 -11.83
N ARG A 447 16.96 -9.85 -10.89
CA ARG A 447 17.99 -10.89 -11.11
C ARG A 447 17.54 -12.29 -10.64
N PRO A 448 16.55 -12.92 -11.29
CA PRO A 448 16.13 -14.29 -10.97
C PRO A 448 17.30 -15.30 -10.94
N GLU A 449 18.32 -15.09 -11.77
CA GLU A 449 19.52 -15.93 -11.88
C GLU A 449 20.35 -16.01 -10.58
N ALA A 450 20.18 -15.08 -9.64
CA ALA A 450 20.84 -15.15 -8.34
C ALA A 450 20.45 -16.43 -7.57
N VAL A 451 19.32 -17.06 -7.90
CA VAL A 451 18.91 -18.36 -7.33
C VAL A 451 19.95 -19.46 -7.57
N LEU A 452 20.75 -19.36 -8.64
CA LEU A 452 21.75 -20.38 -8.98
C LEU A 452 22.89 -20.43 -7.96
N GLN A 453 23.13 -19.33 -7.23
CA GLN A 453 24.12 -19.24 -6.17
C GLN A 453 23.59 -19.68 -4.80
N MET A 454 22.28 -19.93 -4.69
CA MET A 454 21.67 -20.38 -3.44
C MET A 454 22.04 -21.84 -3.17
N SER A 455 22.65 -22.07 -2.01
CA SER A 455 22.96 -23.40 -1.50
C SER A 455 21.71 -24.14 -1.00
N ALA A 456 21.81 -25.46 -0.86
CA ALA A 456 20.75 -26.28 -0.29
C ALA A 456 20.37 -25.85 1.14
N ALA A 457 21.37 -25.44 1.95
CA ALA A 457 21.15 -25.01 3.32
C ALA A 457 20.36 -23.68 3.37
N GLU A 458 20.68 -22.74 2.49
CA GLU A 458 19.96 -21.46 2.39
C GLU A 458 18.52 -21.66 1.90
N ALA A 459 18.30 -22.55 0.93
CA ALA A 459 16.96 -22.91 0.46
C ALA A 459 16.10 -23.50 1.59
N ARG A 460 16.66 -24.42 2.37
CA ARG A 460 15.98 -24.99 3.54
C ARG A 460 15.68 -23.95 4.60
N ALA A 461 16.65 -23.10 4.93
CA ALA A 461 16.49 -22.04 5.92
C ALA A 461 15.39 -21.05 5.51
N LEU A 462 15.27 -20.72 4.22
CA LEU A 462 14.18 -19.89 3.70
C LEU A 462 12.82 -20.59 3.81
N GLY A 463 12.75 -21.89 3.52
CA GLY A 463 11.53 -22.68 3.71
C GLY A 463 11.07 -22.73 5.16
N GLU A 464 11.99 -23.01 6.09
CA GLU A 464 11.75 -23.02 7.54
C GLU A 464 11.34 -21.63 8.04
N ARG A 465 11.98 -20.57 7.53
CA ARG A 465 11.62 -19.18 7.82
C ARG A 465 10.20 -18.87 7.35
N PHE A 466 9.82 -19.25 6.14
CA PHE A 466 8.44 -19.09 5.65
C PHE A 466 7.44 -19.80 6.57
N LEU A 467 7.72 -21.04 6.96
CA LEU A 467 6.85 -21.79 7.85
C LEU A 467 6.74 -21.13 9.22
N ALA A 468 7.84 -20.62 9.78
CA ALA A 468 7.86 -19.95 11.08
C ALA A 468 7.11 -18.61 11.06
N GLU A 469 7.38 -17.74 10.09
CA GLU A 469 6.77 -16.40 10.01
C GLU A 469 5.27 -16.48 9.74
N THR A 470 4.83 -17.43 8.92
CA THR A 470 3.42 -17.56 8.56
C THR A 470 2.55 -18.18 9.66
N ARG A 471 3.13 -18.75 10.74
CA ARG A 471 2.37 -19.24 11.91
C ARG A 471 1.44 -18.18 12.50
N THR A 472 1.84 -16.92 12.43
CA THR A 472 1.03 -15.79 12.95
C THR A 472 -0.35 -15.69 12.27
N TYR A 473 -0.47 -16.15 11.03
CA TYR A 473 -1.72 -16.14 10.28
C TYR A 473 -2.52 -17.46 10.38
N ARG A 474 -1.96 -18.48 11.05
CA ARG A 474 -2.56 -19.82 11.20
C ARG A 474 -3.16 -19.98 12.60
N ARG A 475 -4.20 -19.21 12.89
CA ARG A 475 -4.81 -19.07 14.23
C ARG A 475 -5.66 -20.27 14.61
N GLU A 476 -6.17 -21.02 13.64
CA GLU A 476 -7.02 -22.18 13.87
C GLU A 476 -6.21 -23.47 14.10
N GLY A 477 -4.91 -23.45 13.83
CA GLY A 477 -4.02 -24.59 14.06
C GLY A 477 -4.32 -25.78 13.15
N ARG A 478 -4.90 -25.53 11.97
CA ARG A 478 -5.21 -26.58 10.99
C ARG A 478 -3.93 -27.11 10.32
N PRO A 479 -3.90 -28.38 9.89
CA PRO A 479 -2.70 -28.98 9.28
C PRO A 479 -2.24 -28.28 7.99
N PHE A 480 -3.17 -27.77 7.19
CA PHE A 480 -2.86 -27.05 5.95
C PHE A 480 -3.28 -25.60 6.06
N PHE A 481 -2.58 -24.73 5.34
CA PHE A 481 -2.94 -23.32 5.25
C PHE A 481 -2.72 -22.79 3.84
N ILE A 482 -3.53 -21.81 3.45
CA ILE A 482 -3.49 -21.23 2.11
C ILE A 482 -2.76 -19.90 2.14
N ASP A 483 -1.73 -19.75 1.30
CA ASP A 483 -1.27 -18.44 0.82
C ASP A 483 -1.97 -18.15 -0.51
N LYS A 484 -2.95 -17.25 -0.49
CA LYS A 484 -3.62 -16.80 -1.70
C LYS A 484 -3.04 -15.44 -2.08
N MET A 485 -2.03 -15.45 -2.92
CA MET A 485 -1.41 -14.27 -3.52
C MET A 485 -1.36 -14.47 -5.03
N PRO A 486 -2.22 -13.78 -5.83
CA PRO A 486 -2.28 -13.98 -7.28
C PRO A 486 -0.90 -13.89 -7.93
N ASN A 487 -0.13 -12.85 -7.59
CA ASN A 487 1.18 -12.57 -8.18
C ASN A 487 2.27 -13.60 -7.81
N ASN A 488 2.03 -14.60 -6.95
CA ASN A 488 3.01 -15.66 -6.68
C ASN A 488 3.35 -16.50 -7.92
N PHE A 489 2.62 -16.36 -9.03
CA PHE A 489 2.98 -16.98 -10.32
C PHE A 489 4.39 -16.58 -10.80
N TRP A 490 4.88 -15.39 -10.43
CA TRP A 490 6.27 -14.95 -10.69
C TRP A 490 7.31 -15.73 -9.88
N HIS A 491 6.89 -16.43 -8.84
CA HIS A 491 7.76 -16.99 -7.80
C HIS A 491 7.62 -18.50 -7.66
N ILE A 492 6.92 -19.19 -8.57
CA ILE A 492 6.73 -20.65 -8.52
C ILE A 492 8.07 -21.39 -8.43
N GLY A 493 9.07 -20.97 -9.21
CA GLY A 493 10.41 -21.56 -9.14
C GLY A 493 11.06 -21.44 -7.75
N LEU A 494 10.98 -20.27 -7.11
CA LEU A 494 11.47 -20.08 -5.74
C LEU A 494 10.66 -20.91 -4.74
N ILE A 495 9.33 -20.85 -4.80
CA ILE A 495 8.41 -21.61 -3.94
C ILE A 495 8.76 -23.10 -4.00
N HIS A 496 8.94 -23.65 -5.20
CA HIS A 496 9.26 -25.07 -5.38
C HIS A 496 10.60 -25.45 -4.74
N LEU A 497 11.63 -24.60 -4.86
CA LEU A 497 12.94 -24.87 -4.27
C LEU A 497 12.93 -24.83 -2.73
N ILE A 498 12.23 -23.86 -2.14
CA ILE A 498 12.22 -23.70 -0.68
C ILE A 498 11.16 -24.57 0.01
N LEU A 499 10.09 -24.95 -0.70
CA LEU A 499 8.96 -25.75 -0.22
C LEU A 499 8.59 -26.83 -1.25
N PRO A 500 9.46 -27.83 -1.49
CA PRO A 500 9.30 -28.86 -2.52
C PRO A 500 8.13 -29.83 -2.30
N LYS A 501 7.31 -29.67 -1.26
CA LYS A 501 6.08 -30.44 -1.07
C LYS A 501 4.82 -29.59 -0.97
N ALA A 502 4.94 -28.26 -1.05
CA ALA A 502 3.79 -27.38 -1.11
C ALA A 502 2.94 -27.66 -2.36
N LYS A 503 1.63 -27.40 -2.23
CA LYS A 503 0.67 -27.52 -3.32
C LYS A 503 0.52 -26.18 -4.01
N ILE A 504 0.36 -26.18 -5.33
CA ILE A 504 0.24 -24.94 -6.11
C ILE A 504 -0.95 -25.08 -7.05
N ILE A 505 -1.88 -24.13 -6.95
CA ILE A 505 -3.09 -24.06 -7.77
C ILE A 505 -3.04 -22.77 -8.58
N ASP A 506 -3.05 -22.90 -9.90
CA ASP A 506 -3.18 -21.81 -10.87
C ASP A 506 -4.63 -21.63 -11.28
N VAL A 507 -5.20 -20.47 -10.98
CA VAL A 507 -6.58 -20.14 -11.31
C VAL A 507 -6.62 -19.30 -12.57
N ARG A 508 -7.15 -19.89 -13.64
CA ARG A 508 -7.30 -19.28 -14.96
C ARG A 508 -8.73 -18.88 -15.21
N ARG A 509 -8.91 -17.80 -15.96
CA ARG A 509 -10.21 -17.26 -16.36
C ARG A 509 -10.13 -16.80 -17.80
N GLU A 510 -11.25 -16.79 -18.50
CA GLU A 510 -11.31 -16.28 -19.87
C GLU A 510 -10.68 -14.88 -19.98
N PRO A 511 -9.77 -14.63 -20.95
CA PRO A 511 -8.94 -13.42 -20.96
C PRO A 511 -9.73 -12.11 -21.04
N MET A 512 -10.81 -12.02 -21.83
CA MET A 512 -11.63 -10.79 -21.89
C MET A 512 -12.29 -10.51 -20.54
N ALA A 513 -12.90 -11.52 -19.92
CA ALA A 513 -13.53 -11.40 -18.61
C ALA A 513 -12.52 -11.03 -17.50
N CYS A 514 -11.33 -11.63 -17.53
CA CYS A 514 -10.28 -11.36 -16.57
C CYS A 514 -9.71 -9.94 -16.74
N CYS A 515 -9.30 -9.57 -17.95
CA CYS A 515 -8.73 -8.26 -18.24
C CYS A 515 -9.74 -7.13 -18.03
N PHE A 516 -10.98 -7.29 -18.49
CA PHE A 516 -12.02 -6.30 -18.22
C PHE A 516 -12.27 -6.13 -16.72
N SER A 517 -12.33 -7.23 -15.95
CA SER A 517 -12.52 -7.13 -14.50
C SER A 517 -11.36 -6.41 -13.79
N ASN A 518 -10.16 -6.40 -14.36
CA ASN A 518 -9.03 -5.64 -13.85
C ASN A 518 -9.15 -4.15 -14.26
N LEU A 519 -9.50 -3.85 -15.52
CA LEU A 519 -9.66 -2.47 -16.02
C LEU A 519 -10.68 -1.64 -15.22
N LYS A 520 -11.70 -2.27 -14.67
CA LYS A 520 -12.73 -1.60 -13.85
C LYS A 520 -12.50 -1.69 -12.33
N GLN A 521 -11.41 -2.33 -11.91
CA GLN A 521 -11.04 -2.45 -10.49
C GLN A 521 -9.88 -1.50 -10.19
N LEU A 522 -10.09 -0.58 -9.26
CA LEU A 522 -8.98 0.18 -8.70
C LEU A 522 -8.30 -0.64 -7.60
N PHE A 523 -7.01 -0.91 -7.75
CA PHE A 523 -6.18 -1.64 -6.79
C PHE A 523 -5.44 -0.66 -5.88
N GLY A 524 -5.41 -0.96 -4.57
CA GLY A 524 -4.73 -0.13 -3.57
C GLY A 524 -3.20 -0.30 -3.53
N THR A 525 -2.63 -1.18 -4.36
CA THR A 525 -1.21 -1.51 -4.39
C THR A 525 -0.57 -1.06 -5.71
N THR A 526 0.72 -0.74 -5.67
CA THR A 526 1.51 -0.32 -6.84
C THR A 526 1.93 -1.48 -7.75
N ASN A 527 1.66 -2.73 -7.37
CA ASN A 527 2.03 -3.92 -8.16
C ASN A 527 0.99 -4.32 -9.21
N GLN A 528 -0.04 -3.49 -9.45
CA GLN A 528 -1.11 -3.73 -10.43
C GLN A 528 -1.26 -2.57 -11.43
N GLU A 529 -0.23 -1.75 -11.63
CA GLU A 529 -0.30 -0.59 -12.54
C GLU A 529 -0.62 -0.96 -13.99
N PHE A 530 -0.31 -2.19 -14.41
CA PHE A 530 -0.63 -2.70 -15.75
C PHE A 530 -2.14 -2.80 -16.02
N THR A 531 -2.97 -2.72 -14.99
CA THR A 531 -4.43 -2.91 -15.10
C THR A 531 -5.18 -1.68 -15.62
N TYR A 532 -4.52 -0.52 -15.71
CA TYR A 532 -5.15 0.77 -16.03
C TYR A 532 -5.03 1.17 -17.51
N ASP A 533 -4.66 0.22 -18.37
CA ASP A 533 -4.58 0.40 -19.83
C ASP A 533 -4.76 -0.94 -20.55
N ILE A 534 -5.34 -0.89 -21.76
CA ILE A 534 -5.63 -2.04 -22.61
C ILE A 534 -4.33 -2.72 -23.09
N ASP A 535 -3.32 -1.98 -23.53
CA ASP A 535 -2.11 -2.58 -24.09
C ASP A 535 -1.27 -3.28 -22.99
N PRO A 536 -0.89 -2.60 -21.89
CA PRO A 536 -0.22 -3.22 -20.77
C PRO A 536 -0.94 -4.44 -20.21
N ILE A 537 -2.26 -4.42 -20.01
CA ILE A 537 -2.96 -5.56 -19.43
C ILE A 537 -2.96 -6.78 -20.37
N ALA A 538 -3.13 -6.58 -21.67
CA ALA A 538 -3.09 -7.65 -22.65
C ALA A 538 -1.69 -8.30 -22.69
N ARG A 539 -0.63 -7.48 -22.76
CA ARG A 539 0.77 -7.95 -22.77
C ARG A 539 1.15 -8.66 -21.49
N TYR A 540 0.68 -8.16 -20.35
CA TYR A 540 0.89 -8.80 -19.05
C TYR A 540 0.18 -10.16 -18.97
N TYR A 541 -1.07 -10.26 -19.46
CA TYR A 541 -1.80 -11.54 -19.54
C TYR A 541 -1.04 -12.56 -20.40
N ARG A 542 -0.52 -12.13 -21.55
CA ARG A 542 0.27 -12.98 -22.45
C ARG A 542 1.55 -13.47 -21.79
N SER A 543 2.27 -12.58 -21.10
CA SER A 543 3.48 -12.91 -20.33
C SER A 543 3.18 -13.91 -19.22
N TYR A 544 2.04 -13.76 -18.53
CA TYR A 544 1.57 -14.72 -17.54
C TYR A 544 1.35 -16.11 -18.16
N LEU A 545 0.66 -16.21 -19.29
CA LEU A 545 0.47 -17.50 -19.98
C LEU A 545 1.79 -18.12 -20.42
N ASP A 546 2.72 -17.33 -20.94
CA ASP A 546 4.02 -17.82 -21.39
C ASP A 546 4.86 -18.35 -20.22
N LEU A 547 4.82 -17.67 -19.08
CA LEU A 547 5.52 -18.12 -17.88
C LEU A 547 4.85 -19.36 -17.25
N MET A 548 3.52 -19.45 -17.25
CA MET A 548 2.84 -20.65 -16.77
C MET A 548 3.11 -21.88 -17.64
N ARG A 549 3.17 -21.72 -18.97
CA ARG A 549 3.58 -22.81 -19.87
C ARG A 549 5.00 -23.29 -19.56
N HIS A 550 5.93 -22.36 -19.31
CA HIS A 550 7.28 -22.72 -18.87
C HIS A 550 7.25 -23.60 -17.60
N TRP A 551 6.45 -23.22 -16.60
CA TRP A 551 6.31 -24.04 -15.38
C TRP A 551 5.71 -25.42 -15.64
N ASP A 552 4.74 -25.55 -16.54
CA ASP A 552 4.19 -26.85 -16.92
C ASP A 552 5.24 -27.75 -17.59
N GLU A 553 6.17 -27.16 -18.36
CA GLU A 553 7.27 -27.88 -19.04
C GLU A 553 8.37 -28.34 -18.05
N VAL A 554 8.81 -27.47 -17.14
CA VAL A 554 9.95 -27.76 -16.25
C VAL A 554 9.56 -28.37 -14.90
N LEU A 555 8.29 -28.28 -14.51
CA LEU A 555 7.73 -28.82 -13.27
C LEU A 555 6.41 -29.59 -13.56
N PRO A 556 6.43 -30.64 -14.39
CA PRO A 556 5.21 -31.33 -14.82
C PRO A 556 4.42 -31.88 -13.63
N GLY A 557 3.12 -31.58 -13.60
CA GLY A 557 2.18 -32.03 -12.56
C GLY A 557 2.31 -31.32 -11.20
N ARG A 558 3.21 -30.34 -11.07
CA ARG A 558 3.43 -29.61 -9.81
C ARG A 558 2.42 -28.50 -9.57
N VAL A 559 1.86 -27.94 -10.64
CA VAL A 559 0.85 -26.89 -10.59
C VAL A 559 -0.47 -27.47 -11.08
N LEU A 560 -1.50 -27.46 -10.24
CA LEU A 560 -2.86 -27.79 -10.69
C LEU A 560 -3.48 -26.56 -11.34
N ARG A 561 -3.85 -26.69 -12.60
CA ARG A 561 -4.63 -25.67 -13.29
C ARG A 561 -6.12 -25.84 -13.05
N VAL A 562 -6.78 -24.75 -12.67
CA VAL A 562 -8.23 -24.66 -12.46
C VAL A 562 -8.78 -23.57 -13.36
N GLN A 563 -9.58 -23.98 -14.35
CA GLN A 563 -10.35 -23.06 -15.19
C GLN A 563 -11.59 -22.61 -14.43
N TYR A 564 -11.74 -21.30 -14.27
CA TYR A 564 -12.84 -20.68 -13.54
C TYR A 564 -14.20 -21.04 -14.14
N GLU A 565 -14.30 -20.99 -15.47
CA GLU A 565 -15.52 -21.33 -16.20
C GLU A 565 -15.94 -22.78 -15.92
N ASP A 566 -15.00 -23.72 -15.98
CA ASP A 566 -15.29 -25.14 -15.78
C ASP A 566 -15.74 -25.42 -14.33
N LEU A 567 -15.18 -24.69 -13.35
CA LEU A 567 -15.62 -24.77 -11.95
C LEU A 567 -17.02 -24.19 -11.73
N VAL A 568 -17.41 -23.14 -12.47
CA VAL A 568 -18.77 -22.59 -12.41
C VAL A 568 -19.78 -23.58 -12.97
N GLU A 569 -19.40 -24.33 -14.00
CA GLU A 569 -20.27 -25.33 -14.65
C GLU A 569 -20.36 -26.65 -13.88
N ASP A 570 -19.26 -27.11 -13.28
CA ASP A 570 -19.19 -28.33 -12.45
C ASP A 570 -18.40 -28.06 -11.16
N LEU A 571 -19.11 -27.49 -10.17
CA LEU A 571 -18.53 -27.16 -8.88
C LEU A 571 -18.00 -28.41 -8.17
N GLU A 572 -18.78 -29.49 -8.12
CA GLU A 572 -18.40 -30.69 -7.37
C GLU A 572 -17.18 -31.38 -7.99
N GLY A 573 -17.17 -31.57 -9.32
CA GLY A 573 -16.02 -32.14 -10.01
C GLY A 573 -14.77 -31.30 -9.85
N GLY A 574 -14.88 -29.97 -9.94
CA GLY A 574 -13.78 -29.05 -9.68
C GLY A 574 -13.25 -29.13 -8.25
N VAL A 575 -14.14 -29.16 -7.26
CA VAL A 575 -13.79 -29.31 -5.83
C VAL A 575 -13.06 -30.61 -5.57
N ARG A 576 -13.57 -31.74 -6.07
CA ARG A 576 -12.93 -33.06 -5.92
C ARG A 576 -11.52 -33.06 -6.49
N ARG A 577 -11.32 -32.49 -7.69
CA ARG A 577 -10.02 -32.42 -8.34
C ARG A 577 -9.00 -31.58 -7.56
N MET A 578 -9.45 -30.46 -6.97
CA MET A 578 -8.59 -29.63 -6.12
C MET A 578 -8.20 -30.35 -4.82
N LEU A 579 -9.17 -30.99 -4.14
CA LEU A 579 -8.89 -31.74 -2.91
C LEU A 579 -7.96 -32.93 -3.17
N GLU A 580 -8.14 -33.66 -4.28
CA GLU A 580 -7.26 -34.75 -4.69
C GLU A 580 -5.82 -34.27 -4.89
N HIS A 581 -5.60 -33.16 -5.61
CA HIS A 581 -4.26 -32.58 -5.77
C HIS A 581 -3.63 -32.19 -4.42
N CYS A 582 -4.45 -31.67 -3.51
CA CYS A 582 -4.03 -31.33 -2.15
C CYS A 582 -3.84 -32.55 -1.23
N GLY A 583 -4.27 -33.75 -1.63
CA GLY A 583 -4.23 -34.96 -0.80
C GLY A 583 -5.27 -34.95 0.32
N LEU A 584 -6.40 -34.26 0.12
CA LEU A 584 -7.49 -34.11 1.07
C LEU A 584 -8.69 -34.97 0.69
N ALA A 585 -9.42 -35.46 1.69
CA ALA A 585 -10.67 -36.14 1.48
C ALA A 585 -11.77 -35.16 1.03
N PHE A 586 -12.80 -35.66 0.36
CA PHE A 586 -13.95 -34.82 0.02
C PHE A 586 -14.78 -34.50 1.26
N GLU A 587 -15.07 -33.21 1.47
CA GLU A 587 -15.99 -32.72 2.51
C GLU A 587 -17.11 -31.88 1.88
N PRO A 588 -18.40 -32.14 2.18
CA PRO A 588 -19.52 -31.36 1.63
C PRO A 588 -19.45 -29.86 1.92
N ALA A 589 -18.83 -29.46 3.04
CA ALA A 589 -18.64 -28.06 3.41
C ALA A 589 -17.92 -27.23 2.33
N CYS A 590 -17.08 -27.87 1.49
CA CYS A 590 -16.42 -27.24 0.36
C CYS A 590 -17.39 -26.82 -0.76
N LEU A 591 -18.55 -27.48 -0.90
CA LEU A 591 -19.63 -27.06 -1.81
C LEU A 591 -20.46 -25.92 -1.20
N ASP A 592 -20.60 -25.92 0.13
CA ASP A 592 -21.30 -24.90 0.90
C ASP A 592 -20.38 -23.73 1.34
N PHE A 593 -19.33 -23.46 0.58
CA PHE A 593 -18.26 -22.49 0.91
C PHE A 593 -18.77 -21.08 1.27
N HIS A 594 -19.93 -20.70 0.76
CA HIS A 594 -20.58 -19.41 0.97
C HIS A 594 -21.13 -19.24 2.38
N GLN A 595 -21.33 -20.35 3.12
CA GLN A 595 -21.80 -20.34 4.50
C GLN A 595 -20.66 -20.08 5.51
N THR A 596 -19.41 -20.19 5.08
CA THR A 596 -18.23 -20.01 5.94
C THR A 596 -18.09 -18.55 6.41
N ARG A 597 -17.98 -18.35 7.72
CA ARG A 597 -17.94 -17.03 8.37
C ARG A 597 -16.56 -16.40 8.49
N ARG A 598 -15.55 -16.93 7.80
CA ARG A 598 -14.17 -16.40 7.87
C ARG A 598 -14.07 -14.97 7.32
N SER A 599 -13.00 -14.28 7.71
CA SER A 599 -12.60 -12.99 7.14
C SER A 599 -12.06 -13.18 5.72
N VAL A 600 -12.48 -12.34 4.78
CA VAL A 600 -12.01 -12.38 3.38
C VAL A 600 -11.54 -10.98 2.98
N ARG A 601 -10.26 -10.83 2.68
CA ARG A 601 -9.57 -9.52 2.55
C ARG A 601 -9.40 -9.04 1.10
N THR A 602 -10.31 -9.41 0.21
CA THR A 602 -10.17 -9.13 -1.23
C THR A 602 -11.34 -8.29 -1.75
N PRO A 603 -11.18 -7.59 -2.90
CA PRO A 603 -12.31 -6.90 -3.54
C PRO A 603 -13.46 -7.85 -3.96
N SER A 604 -13.23 -9.17 -3.93
CA SER A 604 -14.25 -10.19 -4.20
C SER A 604 -14.91 -10.77 -2.94
N SER A 605 -14.60 -10.26 -1.75
CA SER A 605 -15.05 -10.81 -0.46
C SER A 605 -16.56 -11.03 -0.36
N GLU A 606 -17.38 -10.09 -0.83
CA GLU A 606 -18.84 -10.24 -0.83
C GLU A 606 -19.35 -11.30 -1.82
N GLN A 607 -18.65 -11.49 -2.94
CA GLN A 607 -19.05 -12.47 -3.96
C GLN A 607 -18.91 -13.90 -3.44
N VAL A 608 -17.85 -14.18 -2.68
CA VAL A 608 -17.60 -15.53 -2.16
C VAL A 608 -18.47 -15.87 -0.94
N ARG A 609 -19.26 -14.92 -0.44
CA ARG A 609 -20.31 -15.11 0.59
C ARG A 609 -21.67 -15.44 -0.02
N ARG A 610 -21.73 -15.69 -1.33
CA ARG A 610 -22.93 -16.11 -2.07
C ARG A 610 -22.63 -17.41 -2.83
N PRO A 611 -23.67 -18.20 -3.17
CA PRO A 611 -23.51 -19.30 -4.09
C PRO A 611 -22.83 -18.87 -5.40
N ILE A 612 -22.10 -19.79 -6.02
CA ILE A 612 -21.44 -19.55 -7.31
C ILE A 612 -22.49 -19.18 -8.36
N SER A 613 -22.18 -18.19 -9.20
CA SER A 613 -23.10 -17.69 -10.24
C SER A 613 -22.39 -17.45 -11.56
N ARG A 614 -23.17 -17.49 -12.65
CA ARG A 614 -22.69 -17.23 -14.01
C ARG A 614 -22.57 -15.74 -14.35
N ASP A 615 -23.11 -14.84 -13.51
CA ASP A 615 -23.21 -13.41 -13.78
C ASP A 615 -21.86 -12.77 -14.13
N GLY A 616 -20.79 -13.24 -13.48
CA GLY A 616 -19.43 -12.75 -13.72
C GLY A 616 -18.82 -13.18 -15.06
N LEU A 617 -19.32 -14.23 -15.71
CA LEU A 617 -18.70 -14.78 -16.93
C LEU A 617 -18.91 -13.89 -18.16
N ALA A 618 -20.06 -13.24 -18.25
CA ALA A 618 -20.47 -12.48 -19.45
C ALA A 618 -20.50 -10.96 -19.25
N GLN A 619 -20.16 -10.44 -18.07
CA GLN A 619 -20.29 -9.01 -17.77
C GLN A 619 -19.55 -8.10 -18.77
N TRP A 620 -18.38 -8.55 -19.25
CA TRP A 620 -17.59 -7.79 -20.23
C TRP A 620 -18.31 -7.60 -21.57
N ARG A 621 -19.30 -8.45 -21.92
CA ARG A 621 -20.06 -8.33 -23.18
C ARG A 621 -20.90 -7.05 -23.24
N ASN A 622 -21.34 -6.53 -22.09
CA ASN A 622 -22.01 -5.23 -22.02
C ASN A 622 -21.09 -4.07 -22.44
N TYR A 623 -19.77 -4.31 -22.46
CA TYR A 623 -18.73 -3.34 -22.82
C TYR A 623 -18.02 -3.71 -24.13
N GLU A 624 -18.48 -4.75 -24.84
CA GLU A 624 -17.89 -5.23 -26.08
C GLU A 624 -17.58 -4.12 -27.11
N PRO A 625 -18.45 -3.10 -27.32
CA PRO A 625 -18.17 -2.00 -28.25
C PRO A 625 -16.88 -1.23 -27.97
N TRP A 626 -16.41 -1.21 -26.73
CA TRP A 626 -15.20 -0.48 -26.32
C TRP A 626 -14.00 -1.39 -26.04
N LEU A 627 -14.17 -2.71 -26.09
CA LEU A 627 -13.13 -3.70 -25.79
C LEU A 627 -12.51 -4.36 -27.04
N ALA A 628 -12.91 -3.95 -28.25
CA ALA A 628 -12.29 -4.44 -29.48
C ALA A 628 -10.75 -4.30 -29.51
N PRO A 629 -10.13 -3.20 -29.01
CA PRO A 629 -8.67 -3.10 -28.93
C PRO A 629 -8.05 -4.13 -27.98
N LEU A 630 -8.73 -4.47 -26.88
CA LEU A 630 -8.27 -5.49 -25.93
C LEU A 630 -8.31 -6.88 -26.56
N GLN A 631 -9.39 -7.21 -27.27
CA GLN A 631 -9.51 -8.47 -27.99
C GLN A 631 -8.38 -8.63 -29.02
N ALA A 632 -8.10 -7.57 -29.78
CA ALA A 632 -7.01 -7.56 -30.75
C ALA A 632 -5.63 -7.75 -30.09
N ALA A 633 -5.36 -7.03 -28.99
CA ALA A 633 -4.09 -7.11 -28.27
C ALA A 633 -3.86 -8.47 -27.58
N LEU A 634 -4.93 -9.12 -27.12
CA LEU A 634 -4.86 -10.47 -26.54
C LEU A 634 -4.52 -11.52 -27.61
N GLY A 635 -5.09 -11.41 -28.81
CA GLY A 635 -4.77 -12.30 -29.94
C GLY A 635 -5.01 -13.78 -29.60
N ASP A 636 -4.01 -14.62 -29.82
CA ASP A 636 -4.05 -16.06 -29.53
C ASP A 636 -4.25 -16.42 -28.05
N ALA A 637 -4.06 -15.45 -27.12
CA ALA A 637 -4.35 -15.63 -25.70
C ALA A 637 -5.80 -16.07 -25.45
N LEU A 638 -6.74 -15.63 -26.30
CA LEU A 638 -8.16 -15.97 -26.25
C LEU A 638 -8.45 -17.46 -26.47
N ILE A 639 -7.48 -18.21 -27.00
CA ILE A 639 -7.60 -19.64 -27.27
C ILE A 639 -6.66 -20.39 -26.34
N ARG A 640 -5.37 -20.03 -26.33
CA ARG A 640 -4.31 -20.77 -25.63
C ARG A 640 -4.38 -20.70 -24.11
N TYR A 641 -5.26 -19.88 -23.51
CA TYR A 641 -5.42 -19.88 -22.04
C TYR A 641 -5.95 -21.21 -21.49
N ARG A 642 -6.60 -22.02 -22.35
CA ARG A 642 -7.05 -23.37 -22.00
C ARG A 642 -5.94 -24.42 -22.08
N ASP A 643 -4.93 -24.19 -22.92
CA ASP A 643 -3.73 -25.02 -23.11
C ASP A 643 -2.76 -24.88 -21.94
#